data_AF-A0A941WUI6-F1
#
_entry.id   AF-A0A941WUI6-F1
#
_cell.length_a   1.000
_cell.length_b   1.000
_cell.length_c   1.000
_cell.angle_alpha   90.00
_cell.angle_beta   90.00
_cell.angle_gamma   90.00
#
_symmetry.space_group_name_H-M   'P 1'
#
loop_
_entity.id
_entity.type
_entity.pdbx_description
1 polymer ?
#
loop_
_entity_poly.entity_id
_entity_poly.type
_entity_poly.pdbx_seq_one_letter_code
_entity_poly.pdbx_strand_id
1 'polypeptide(L)'
;SGPVGGETAYRTQLTLSDVFDKFGSDDTNVDEYNKWTVNKIESDKWYQLQVGEEDEVLVQLRDYTTGELYLKVVPQKSLTTGKKPEGNPTLTSSLWKIEVQDKGGYQRGKTYVFTNKETGYMLSYNCPDRTVDPQAAVKLNDKSDVTGGKIDKEKSIIKSDISAWQWYSDDDISKTGESFGSVKLYAYIHEGQEVMGLVRNDNDEIVSVKIAKDKVTDRMANIDFLALTIRDAGVRVLTAEDINSMIDADGSWMNAADREKRDRVFFKSAPAVVNDLFTGSYKAHNTTIEAFKSKNYATEKYAGYSIVLQKADDKFFMVDEDMTYENVQEPTLHGGLQVHDKNFTGGLNALLGGNMTALKARYYWKISYYPTPDSLVLEPLNASFIGAEDKKADKKWADTPLKDAVVKDFYNTVNAATAHVSGAASATTSVPFNKDAYIPVALKIMNQTSGIDDKSVLTVGQSKNTAVGKEDYAKEKYGRPVLTNNIAEMGIKLGFKHDYTPMKRATLENGLYFIKVKVDAAHKTDYRKDGMNLVMNLWGQLMYDKQDDYQEYKHMPATQWVVEQDVCEIGPDQTPYVTIRNREYGSESNIAFHGQLYKAGENTYYFINHKDYNIKSDNVGKFPDMKFSCGDTLVFDQITDKSVTENGKLGYKNFTKDALAYETWGVKYSTADTYQGLNNDKYLNVNENDGYLVVENNQWKDFEVAVLAENNFGYGSEKAGVAALSRTVYTLKVRDNNLIDNNWKYIVVKDDENGNPYYQMAHLKDVDGKNVKLGTFYFKADQLTADGDTSYVFVDATGWTKTADFKKEGWATFTGVLNSVNEYDYAKYPERLYIGNGFKQLGVKSQTTKSTYVTLDTDPETVNDAFVFVSTNRPLYMPIGLDITNGEMNTVTNIFRKRGNAGIGQATEYLFEDG
;
A
#
# COMPACT_ATOMS: atom_id res chain seq x y z
N SER A 1 5.44 -10.30 12.67
CA SER A 1 6.69 -9.91 11.99
C SER A 1 6.28 -9.16 10.75
N GLY A 2 6.22 -7.82 10.82
CA GLY A 2 6.01 -7.01 9.61
C GLY A 2 7.24 -7.06 8.71
N PRO A 3 7.14 -6.70 7.43
CA PRO A 3 8.27 -6.70 6.52
C PRO A 3 9.40 -5.82 7.09
N VAL A 4 10.62 -6.33 6.99
CA VAL A 4 11.85 -5.59 7.26
C VAL A 4 11.88 -4.39 6.32
N GLY A 5 11.72 -3.17 6.86
CA GLY A 5 11.65 -1.93 6.08
C GLY A 5 10.24 -1.35 5.78
N GLY A 6 9.19 -1.81 6.47
CA GLY A 6 7.88 -1.13 6.46
C GLY A 6 7.87 0.20 7.25
N GLU A 7 6.93 1.12 6.94
CA GLU A 7 6.74 2.38 7.70
C GLU A 7 6.59 2.03 9.17
N THR A 8 7.55 2.46 9.97
CA THR A 8 7.45 2.27 11.41
C THR A 8 6.45 3.30 11.93
N ALA A 9 5.56 2.89 12.83
CA ALA A 9 4.67 3.82 13.51
C ALA A 9 5.47 5.00 14.07
N TYR A 10 5.15 6.22 13.62
CA TYR A 10 5.74 7.45 14.15
C TYR A 10 5.50 7.44 15.66
N ARG A 11 6.58 7.34 16.45
CA ARG A 11 6.49 7.40 17.91
C ARG A 11 6.54 8.86 18.33
N THR A 12 5.36 9.44 18.36
CA THR A 12 5.05 10.74 18.91
C THR A 12 5.45 10.83 20.43
N GLN A 13 6.21 11.85 20.86
CA GLN A 13 6.52 12.26 22.26
C GLN A 13 5.86 13.62 22.64
N LEU A 14 5.46 13.84 23.90
CA LEU A 14 4.39 14.79 24.31
C LEU A 14 4.71 16.30 24.18
N THR A 15 4.45 16.91 23.01
CA THR A 15 4.71 18.35 22.86
C THR A 15 3.62 19.05 22.02
N LEU A 16 2.87 20.01 22.60
CA LEU A 16 1.75 20.73 21.94
C LEU A 16 2.19 21.81 20.94
N SER A 17 1.65 21.87 19.73
CA SER A 17 1.88 22.99 18.80
C SER A 17 1.59 24.32 19.49
N ASP A 18 2.42 25.34 19.23
CA ASP A 18 2.04 26.71 19.60
C ASP A 18 0.88 27.16 18.69
N VAL A 19 0.09 28.13 19.13
CA VAL A 19 -1.03 28.70 18.36
C VAL A 19 -0.48 29.45 17.14
N PHE A 20 -1.32 29.72 16.14
CA PHE A 20 -0.98 30.70 15.11
C PHE A 20 -0.50 31.98 15.78
N ASP A 21 0.54 32.56 15.22
CA ASP A 21 1.16 33.78 15.75
C ASP A 21 0.31 35.01 15.40
N LYS A 22 -0.90 35.06 15.99
CA LYS A 22 -1.89 36.14 15.88
C LYS A 22 -1.62 37.17 16.98
N PHE A 23 -1.16 38.36 16.62
CA PHE A 23 -1.18 39.51 17.53
C PHE A 23 -2.41 40.37 17.20
N GLY A 24 -3.01 41.01 18.21
CA GLY A 24 -4.42 41.43 18.22
C GLY A 24 -4.92 42.33 17.08
N SER A 25 -6.23 42.58 17.07
CA SER A 25 -6.97 43.25 15.98
C SER A 25 -6.69 44.74 15.77
N ASP A 26 -5.98 45.40 16.70
CA ASP A 26 -5.86 46.87 16.74
C ASP A 26 -4.49 47.41 16.30
N ASP A 27 -3.49 46.56 16.04
CA ASP A 27 -2.16 47.00 15.61
C ASP A 27 -2.06 46.90 14.08
N THR A 28 -2.08 48.04 13.39
CA THR A 28 -1.73 48.20 11.95
C THR A 28 -0.32 47.73 11.57
N ASN A 29 0.39 47.07 12.49
CA ASN A 29 1.78 46.63 12.40
C ASN A 29 1.97 45.12 12.66
N VAL A 30 0.92 44.35 12.95
CA VAL A 30 1.07 42.93 13.34
C VAL A 30 1.75 42.07 12.26
N ASP A 31 1.46 42.32 10.98
CA ASP A 31 2.02 41.55 9.86
C ASP A 31 3.53 41.78 9.60
N GLU A 32 4.17 42.78 10.22
CA GLU A 32 5.62 43.02 10.08
C GLU A 32 6.47 42.03 10.91
N TYR A 33 5.98 41.54 12.06
CA TYR A 33 6.86 40.94 13.09
C TYR A 33 6.82 39.41 13.15
N ASN A 34 5.74 38.80 12.65
CA ASN A 34 5.63 37.37 12.42
C ASN A 34 4.45 37.09 11.49
N LYS A 35 4.76 36.73 10.25
CA LYS A 35 3.78 36.75 9.18
C LYS A 35 2.99 35.44 9.16
N TRP A 36 2.05 35.28 10.09
CA TRP A 36 1.11 34.14 10.03
C TRP A 36 0.31 34.16 8.71
N THR A 37 0.14 35.35 8.12
CA THR A 37 -0.42 35.54 6.78
C THR A 37 0.60 35.22 5.69
N VAL A 38 0.19 34.52 4.64
CA VAL A 38 1.06 34.21 3.51
C VAL A 38 0.62 35.04 2.32
N ASN A 39 1.56 35.62 1.58
CA ASN A 39 1.27 36.33 0.33
C ASN A 39 2.11 35.83 -0.86
N LYS A 40 2.93 34.82 -0.61
CA LYS A 40 3.69 34.09 -1.62
C LYS A 40 3.87 32.63 -1.17
N ILE A 41 3.52 31.70 -2.04
CA ILE A 41 3.73 30.27 -1.81
C ILE A 41 5.13 29.90 -2.30
N GLU A 42 5.97 29.39 -1.40
CA GLU A 42 7.32 28.95 -1.72
C GLU A 42 7.39 27.44 -1.58
N SER A 43 7.79 26.76 -2.65
CA SER A 43 7.74 25.30 -2.72
C SER A 43 8.68 24.60 -1.74
N ASP A 44 9.68 25.28 -1.17
CA ASP A 44 10.61 24.71 -0.19
C ASP A 44 10.17 24.88 1.27
N LYS A 45 9.01 25.51 1.51
CA LYS A 45 8.42 25.74 2.83
C LYS A 45 7.29 24.77 3.16
N TRP A 46 6.99 24.66 4.44
CA TRP A 46 5.89 23.87 4.99
C TRP A 46 4.81 24.79 5.56
N TYR A 47 3.56 24.64 5.16
CA TYR A 47 2.47 25.50 5.60
C TYR A 47 1.43 24.72 6.40
N GLN A 48 0.70 25.42 7.25
CA GLN A 48 -0.55 24.90 7.79
C GLN A 48 -1.71 25.38 6.92
N LEU A 49 -2.72 24.54 6.77
CA LEU A 49 -3.95 24.85 6.04
C LEU A 49 -5.05 25.09 7.07
N GLN A 50 -5.36 26.36 7.33
CA GLN A 50 -6.44 26.76 8.22
C GLN A 50 -7.79 26.45 7.56
N VAL A 51 -8.71 25.86 8.31
CA VAL A 51 -10.07 25.56 7.86
C VAL A 51 -11.05 26.57 8.46
N GLY A 52 -11.78 27.31 7.62
CA GLY A 52 -12.74 28.31 8.10
C GLY A 52 -12.08 29.48 8.84
N GLU A 53 -12.82 30.07 9.80
CA GLU A 53 -12.38 31.24 10.59
C GLU A 53 -11.81 30.88 11.96
N GLU A 54 -12.06 29.67 12.44
CA GLU A 54 -11.56 29.16 13.73
C GLU A 54 -10.06 28.77 13.65
N ASP A 55 -9.43 28.55 14.82
CA ASP A 55 -8.07 28.01 14.94
C ASP A 55 -8.05 26.49 14.69
N GLU A 56 -8.57 26.08 13.54
CA GLU A 56 -8.62 24.70 13.08
C GLU A 56 -7.73 24.51 11.84
N VAL A 57 -7.09 23.36 11.76
CA VAL A 57 -6.20 23.01 10.66
C VAL A 57 -6.54 21.65 10.06
N LEU A 58 -6.22 21.51 8.77
CA LEU A 58 -6.30 20.25 8.07
C LEU A 58 -5.07 19.37 8.36
N VAL A 59 -5.31 18.15 8.83
CA VAL A 59 -4.29 17.14 9.07
C VAL A 59 -4.49 15.91 8.20
N GLN A 60 -3.39 15.24 7.86
CA GLN A 60 -3.41 13.91 7.25
C GLN A 60 -2.89 12.88 8.25
N LEU A 61 -3.70 11.87 8.52
CA LEU A 61 -3.44 10.84 9.51
C LEU A 61 -3.33 9.47 8.86
N ARG A 62 -2.60 8.57 9.52
CA ARG A 62 -2.48 7.16 9.15
C ARG A 62 -3.09 6.26 10.21
N ASP A 63 -3.90 5.30 9.79
CA ASP A 63 -4.20 4.10 10.56
C ASP A 63 -3.03 3.12 10.38
N TYR A 64 -2.26 2.86 11.44
CA TYR A 64 -1.07 2.01 11.38
C TYR A 64 -1.40 0.50 11.37
N THR A 65 -2.64 0.12 11.68
CA THR A 65 -3.10 -1.26 11.55
C THR A 65 -3.50 -1.56 10.12
N THR A 66 -4.19 -0.64 9.43
CA THR A 66 -4.66 -0.86 8.06
C THR A 66 -3.71 -0.29 7.00
N GLY A 67 -2.89 0.70 7.35
CA GLY A 67 -2.10 1.51 6.41
C GLY A 67 -2.92 2.59 5.69
N GLU A 68 -4.21 2.74 6.01
CA GLU A 68 -5.10 3.72 5.40
C GLU A 68 -4.72 5.14 5.81
N LEU A 69 -4.83 6.08 4.86
CA LEU A 69 -4.66 7.51 5.12
C LEU A 69 -6.02 8.18 5.11
N TYR A 70 -6.25 9.18 5.95
CA TYR A 70 -7.48 9.98 5.97
C TYR A 70 -7.17 11.40 6.41
N LEU A 71 -8.07 12.32 6.04
CA LEU A 71 -7.98 13.73 6.39
C LEU A 71 -8.92 14.04 7.54
N LYS A 72 -8.48 14.92 8.45
CA LYS A 72 -9.30 15.41 9.55
C LYS A 72 -9.10 16.91 9.76
N VAL A 73 -10.14 17.59 10.21
CA VAL A 73 -10.05 18.96 10.73
C VAL A 73 -9.92 18.88 12.24
N VAL A 74 -8.91 19.56 12.77
CA VAL A 74 -8.62 19.52 14.21
C VAL A 74 -8.29 20.92 14.71
N PRO A 75 -8.65 21.27 15.96
CA PRO A 75 -8.15 22.48 16.58
C PRO A 75 -6.63 22.47 16.63
N GLN A 76 -5.97 23.58 16.32
CA GLN A 76 -4.51 23.70 16.29
C GLN A 76 -3.89 23.38 17.66
N LYS A 77 -4.56 23.76 18.75
CA LYS A 77 -4.16 23.41 20.14
C LYS A 77 -4.16 21.90 20.42
N SER A 78 -4.85 21.11 19.60
CA SER A 78 -4.91 19.65 19.70
C SER A 78 -3.77 18.97 18.97
N LEU A 79 -2.99 19.70 18.16
CA LEU A 79 -1.80 19.16 17.53
C LEU A 79 -0.77 18.86 18.60
N THR A 80 -0.48 17.59 18.80
CA THR A 80 0.54 17.15 19.76
C THR A 80 1.58 16.36 19.02
N THR A 81 2.86 16.52 19.31
CA THR A 81 3.87 15.60 18.80
C THR A 81 3.85 14.28 19.57
N GLY A 82 2.86 13.97 20.45
CA GLY A 82 2.91 12.98 21.54
C GLY A 82 2.07 11.70 21.49
N LYS A 83 2.54 10.65 22.18
CA LYS A 83 2.02 9.27 22.13
C LYS A 83 0.57 9.18 22.62
N LYS A 84 -0.34 9.07 21.66
CA LYS A 84 -1.61 8.35 21.84
C LYS A 84 -1.82 7.43 20.62
N PRO A 85 -2.45 6.26 20.80
CA PRO A 85 -2.63 5.29 19.72
C PRO A 85 -3.33 5.91 18.51
N GLU A 86 -3.18 5.25 17.36
CA GLU A 86 -3.84 5.45 16.06
C GLU A 86 -4.86 6.60 15.98
N GLY A 87 -4.58 7.59 15.12
CA GLY A 87 -5.54 8.64 14.77
C GLY A 87 -5.55 9.91 15.61
N ASN A 88 -4.43 10.24 16.29
CA ASN A 88 -4.26 11.54 16.93
C ASN A 88 -3.38 12.49 16.08
N PRO A 89 -3.74 13.79 16.00
CA PRO A 89 -3.06 14.76 15.15
C PRO A 89 -1.77 15.30 15.74
N THR A 90 -0.76 15.49 14.90
CA THR A 90 0.56 16.04 15.22
C THR A 90 0.86 17.33 14.48
N LEU A 91 1.88 18.07 14.91
CA LEU A 91 2.37 19.22 14.15
C LEU A 91 2.76 18.80 12.72
N THR A 92 3.51 17.73 12.55
CA THR A 92 3.96 17.24 11.24
C THR A 92 2.80 16.73 10.37
N SER A 93 1.74 16.17 10.95
CA SER A 93 0.50 15.80 10.23
C SER A 93 -0.25 17.01 9.66
N SER A 94 -0.03 18.22 10.21
CA SER A 94 -0.67 19.46 9.78
C SER A 94 0.16 20.28 8.78
N LEU A 95 1.41 19.87 8.54
CA LEU A 95 2.34 20.60 7.70
C LEU A 95 2.30 20.09 6.26
N TRP A 96 2.17 21.01 5.31
CA TRP A 96 1.98 20.75 3.89
C TRP A 96 3.00 21.51 3.07
N LYS A 97 3.76 20.80 2.24
CA LYS A 97 4.55 21.39 1.16
C LYS A 97 3.63 21.59 -0.04
N ILE A 98 3.67 22.78 -0.64
CA ILE A 98 2.74 23.14 -1.71
C ILE A 98 3.53 23.40 -2.99
N GLU A 99 3.23 22.63 -4.03
CA GLU A 99 3.84 22.76 -5.35
C GLU A 99 2.82 23.33 -6.34
N VAL A 100 3.22 24.35 -7.09
CA VAL A 100 2.37 25.04 -8.06
C VAL A 100 2.69 24.52 -9.45
N GLN A 101 1.68 23.99 -10.13
CA GLN A 101 1.77 23.49 -11.50
C GLN A 101 1.08 24.48 -12.44
N ASP A 102 1.84 25.03 -13.38
CA ASP A 102 1.33 25.84 -14.49
C ASP A 102 1.01 24.94 -15.68
N LYS A 103 -0.28 24.87 -16.07
CA LYS A 103 -0.73 24.01 -17.18
C LYS A 103 -0.65 24.70 -18.55
N GLY A 104 0.05 25.84 -18.66
CA GLY A 104 0.43 26.45 -19.93
C GLY A 104 -0.73 27.10 -20.68
N GLY A 105 -0.82 28.42 -20.58
CA GLY A 105 -1.61 29.29 -21.46
C GLY A 105 -2.50 30.28 -20.70
N TYR A 106 -2.69 31.47 -21.28
CA TYR A 106 -3.49 32.61 -20.76
C TYR A 106 -4.96 32.28 -20.37
N GLN A 107 -5.42 31.03 -20.58
CA GLN A 107 -6.79 30.56 -20.34
C GLN A 107 -6.88 29.29 -19.46
N ARG A 108 -5.76 28.70 -19.00
CA ARG A 108 -5.74 27.51 -18.14
C ARG A 108 -5.04 27.88 -16.83
N GLY A 109 -5.82 28.08 -15.76
CA GLY A 109 -5.32 28.54 -14.46
C GLY A 109 -4.33 27.58 -13.77
N LYS A 110 -3.74 28.03 -12.66
CA LYS A 110 -2.77 27.27 -11.84
C LYS A 110 -3.45 26.13 -11.08
N THR A 111 -2.72 25.03 -10.88
CA THR A 111 -3.13 23.94 -9.98
C THR A 111 -2.10 23.73 -8.88
N TYR A 112 -2.55 23.27 -7.72
CA TYR A 112 -1.75 23.13 -6.50
C TYR A 112 -1.74 21.68 -6.05
N VAL A 113 -0.54 21.19 -5.73
CA VAL A 113 -0.28 19.87 -5.18
C VAL A 113 0.16 20.04 -3.73
N PHE A 114 -0.43 19.27 -2.82
CA PHE A 114 -0.15 19.35 -1.39
C PHE A 114 0.47 18.05 -0.94
N THR A 115 1.69 18.08 -0.40
CA THR A 115 2.39 16.91 0.14
C THR A 115 2.54 17.07 1.65
N ASN A 116 2.05 16.08 2.41
CA ASN A 116 2.08 16.13 3.87
C ASN A 116 3.49 15.80 4.43
N LYS A 117 3.92 16.50 5.48
CA LYS A 117 5.26 16.32 6.08
C LYS A 117 5.43 14.98 6.80
N GLU A 118 4.45 14.58 7.60
CA GLU A 118 4.54 13.33 8.38
C GLU A 118 4.49 12.12 7.46
N THR A 119 3.46 12.04 6.63
CA THR A 119 3.21 10.82 5.86
C THR A 119 3.94 10.83 4.52
N GLY A 120 4.36 11.98 3.99
CA GLY A 120 5.01 12.10 2.68
C GLY A 120 4.09 11.91 1.48
N TYR A 121 2.77 11.71 1.69
CA TYR A 121 1.80 11.53 0.60
C TYR A 121 1.08 12.80 0.25
N MET A 122 0.64 12.83 -1.00
CA MET A 122 -0.15 13.93 -1.54
C MET A 122 -1.59 13.88 -1.03
N LEU A 123 -2.21 15.05 -0.89
CA LEU A 123 -3.65 15.17 -0.74
C LEU A 123 -4.30 14.72 -2.05
N SER A 124 -4.87 13.51 -2.02
CA SER A 124 -5.52 12.92 -3.19
C SER A 124 -6.76 12.12 -2.84
N TYR A 125 -7.72 12.08 -3.76
CA TYR A 125 -8.93 11.27 -3.61
C TYR A 125 -9.28 10.56 -4.90
N ASN A 126 -9.80 9.33 -4.75
CA ASN A 126 -10.23 8.51 -5.87
C ASN A 126 -11.50 9.05 -6.52
N CYS A 127 -11.64 8.86 -7.82
CA CYS A 127 -12.84 9.25 -8.54
C CYS A 127 -14.06 8.33 -8.32
N PRO A 128 -13.93 7.00 -8.29
CA PRO A 128 -15.03 6.06 -8.03
C PRO A 128 -15.64 6.09 -6.62
N ASP A 129 -14.90 6.47 -5.57
CA ASP A 129 -15.37 6.40 -4.17
C ASP A 129 -16.44 7.45 -3.79
N ARG A 130 -16.95 8.21 -4.75
CA ARG A 130 -17.71 9.44 -4.50
C ARG A 130 -19.20 9.16 -4.36
N THR A 131 -19.79 9.74 -3.32
CA THR A 131 -21.24 9.83 -3.16
C THR A 131 -21.81 10.85 -4.15
N VAL A 132 -22.91 10.49 -4.84
CA VAL A 132 -23.87 11.50 -5.28
C VAL A 132 -25.29 10.98 -5.25
N ASP A 133 -26.18 11.79 -4.69
CA ASP A 133 -27.38 12.19 -5.43
C ASP A 133 -27.22 13.69 -5.79
N PRO A 134 -27.07 14.05 -7.08
CA PRO A 134 -26.93 15.44 -7.52
C PRO A 134 -28.20 16.29 -7.29
N GLN A 135 -29.34 15.69 -6.90
CA GLN A 135 -30.52 16.45 -6.47
C GLN A 135 -30.43 16.96 -5.02
N ALA A 136 -29.48 16.46 -4.21
CA ALA A 136 -29.29 16.88 -2.81
C ALA A 136 -28.22 17.98 -2.62
N ALA A 137 -27.41 18.29 -3.64
CA ALA A 137 -26.23 19.17 -3.55
C ALA A 137 -26.51 20.69 -3.41
N VAL A 138 -27.76 21.10 -3.12
CA VAL A 138 -28.14 22.50 -2.84
C VAL A 138 -28.25 22.78 -1.32
N LYS A 139 -28.01 21.77 -0.47
CA LYS A 139 -27.96 21.90 1.00
C LYS A 139 -26.80 21.11 1.57
N LEU A 140 -25.58 21.58 1.38
CA LEU A 140 -24.43 21.10 2.15
C LEU A 140 -24.00 22.15 3.20
N ASN A 141 -24.93 23.01 3.61
CA ASN A 141 -24.64 24.17 4.46
C ASN A 141 -24.53 23.81 5.95
N ASP A 142 -24.67 22.53 6.31
CA ASP A 142 -24.51 22.01 7.66
C ASP A 142 -23.74 20.67 7.62
N LYS A 143 -22.82 20.46 8.58
CA LYS A 143 -22.03 19.21 8.72
C LYS A 143 -22.92 17.96 8.72
N SER A 144 -24.13 18.09 9.29
CA SER A 144 -25.12 17.02 9.39
C SER A 144 -25.78 16.67 8.06
N ASP A 145 -25.82 17.59 7.09
CA ASP A 145 -26.42 17.36 5.77
C ASP A 145 -25.55 16.46 4.87
N VAL A 146 -24.26 16.31 5.23
CA VAL A 146 -23.39 15.28 4.66
C VAL A 146 -23.82 13.87 5.11
N THR A 147 -24.79 13.76 6.03
CA THR A 147 -25.37 12.49 6.52
C THR A 147 -26.84 12.30 6.11
N GLY A 148 -27.03 11.48 5.07
CA GLY A 148 -28.35 10.96 4.62
C GLY A 148 -28.35 9.46 4.27
N GLY A 149 -27.24 8.78 4.55
CA GLY A 149 -27.02 7.35 4.34
C GLY A 149 -25.57 7.08 4.67
N LYS A 150 -25.31 6.20 5.65
CA LYS A 150 -23.99 5.75 6.14
C LYS A 150 -22.83 6.17 5.23
N ILE A 151 -22.07 7.20 5.61
CA ILE A 151 -20.76 7.42 4.99
C ILE A 151 -19.95 6.19 5.37
N ASP A 152 -19.70 5.33 4.39
CA ASP A 152 -18.91 4.13 4.58
C ASP A 152 -17.49 4.55 4.95
N LYS A 153 -16.87 3.88 5.93
CA LYS A 153 -15.50 4.20 6.39
C LYS A 153 -14.52 4.19 5.21
N GLU A 154 -14.79 3.41 4.18
CA GLU A 154 -13.98 3.32 2.96
C GLU A 154 -13.91 4.62 2.14
N LYS A 155 -14.88 5.54 2.29
CA LYS A 155 -15.00 6.76 1.46
C LYS A 155 -14.26 7.98 2.01
N SER A 156 -13.75 7.93 3.24
CA SER A 156 -12.87 8.96 3.81
C SER A 156 -11.38 8.66 3.57
N ILE A 157 -11.07 7.49 3.00
CA ILE A 157 -9.70 7.05 2.76
C ILE A 157 -9.07 7.83 1.59
N ILE A 158 -7.90 8.42 1.82
CA ILE A 158 -7.05 9.07 0.83
C ILE A 158 -6.39 8.00 -0.05
N LYS A 159 -6.98 7.82 -1.23
CA LYS A 159 -6.47 7.01 -2.34
C LYS A 159 -5.80 7.91 -3.40
N SER A 160 -5.02 7.32 -4.31
CA SER A 160 -4.30 8.07 -5.36
C SER A 160 -5.07 8.06 -6.67
N ASP A 161 -5.68 9.19 -7.00
CA ASP A 161 -6.23 9.52 -8.32
C ASP A 161 -6.05 11.04 -8.50
N ILE A 162 -7.03 11.86 -8.12
CA ILE A 162 -6.94 13.31 -8.25
C ILE A 162 -6.07 13.90 -7.14
N SER A 163 -4.92 14.49 -7.50
CA SER A 163 -3.94 15.05 -6.55
C SER A 163 -3.57 16.52 -6.81
N ALA A 164 -4.08 17.10 -7.90
CA ALA A 164 -3.86 18.50 -8.28
C ALA A 164 -5.18 19.27 -8.22
N TRP A 165 -5.17 20.39 -7.50
CA TRP A 165 -6.37 21.11 -7.11
C TRP A 165 -6.36 22.56 -7.59
N GLN A 166 -7.53 23.10 -7.94
CA GLN A 166 -7.76 24.52 -8.17
C GLN A 166 -7.93 25.22 -6.81
N TRP A 167 -7.25 26.35 -6.63
CA TRP A 167 -7.29 27.13 -5.40
C TRP A 167 -7.13 28.64 -5.66
N TYR A 168 -5.94 29.21 -5.48
CA TYR A 168 -5.65 30.61 -5.79
C TYR A 168 -5.40 30.84 -7.28
N SER A 169 -5.74 32.03 -7.77
CA SER A 169 -5.44 32.43 -9.16
C SER A 169 -3.95 32.68 -9.39
N ASP A 170 -3.23 33.09 -8.35
CA ASP A 170 -1.80 33.37 -8.37
C ASP A 170 -1.15 32.83 -7.09
N ASP A 171 0.11 32.41 -7.19
CA ASP A 171 0.93 31.93 -6.06
C ASP A 171 1.83 33.03 -5.48
N ASP A 172 1.91 34.19 -6.11
CA ASP A 172 2.63 35.36 -5.61
C ASP A 172 1.79 36.64 -5.74
N ILE A 173 1.12 37.03 -4.65
CA ILE A 173 0.38 38.29 -4.54
C ILE A 173 1.14 39.35 -3.74
N SER A 174 2.44 39.13 -3.47
CA SER A 174 3.22 39.96 -2.56
C SER A 174 3.29 41.44 -2.95
N LYS A 175 3.09 41.76 -4.23
CA LYS A 175 3.06 43.12 -4.77
C LYS A 175 1.77 43.90 -4.53
N THR A 176 0.69 43.22 -4.11
CA THR A 176 -0.62 43.83 -3.89
C THR A 176 -0.75 44.51 -2.53
N GLY A 177 0.13 44.15 -1.58
CA GLY A 177 -0.01 44.53 -0.17
C GLY A 177 -1.04 43.68 0.59
N GLU A 178 -1.68 42.71 -0.08
CA GLU A 178 -2.64 41.77 0.52
C GLU A 178 -1.97 40.44 0.88
N SER A 179 -2.70 39.62 1.63
CA SER A 179 -2.36 38.24 1.97
C SER A 179 -3.48 37.29 1.54
N PHE A 180 -3.14 36.02 1.37
CA PHE A 180 -4.07 35.01 0.91
C PHE A 180 -5.24 34.86 1.89
N GLY A 181 -6.47 34.97 1.36
CA GLY A 181 -7.70 34.73 2.08
C GLY A 181 -8.19 33.29 1.98
N SER A 182 -9.35 33.03 2.59
CA SER A 182 -10.01 31.73 2.55
C SER A 182 -10.58 31.45 1.16
N VAL A 183 -10.19 30.33 0.55
CA VAL A 183 -10.62 29.91 -0.80
C VAL A 183 -10.92 28.41 -0.83
N LYS A 184 -11.98 28.04 -1.55
CA LYS A 184 -12.43 26.65 -1.72
C LYS A 184 -11.44 25.85 -2.57
N LEU A 185 -11.20 24.60 -2.16
CA LEU A 185 -10.37 23.65 -2.90
C LEU A 185 -11.25 22.72 -3.75
N TYR A 186 -10.98 22.62 -5.06
CA TYR A 186 -11.78 21.79 -5.98
C TYR A 186 -10.97 21.31 -7.19
N ALA A 187 -11.48 20.35 -7.96
CA ALA A 187 -10.87 19.89 -9.20
C ALA A 187 -11.91 19.57 -10.27
N TYR A 188 -11.64 19.93 -11.52
CA TYR A 188 -12.45 19.48 -12.66
C TYR A 188 -12.03 18.06 -13.05
N ILE A 189 -13.01 17.18 -13.30
CA ILE A 189 -12.80 15.78 -13.68
C ILE A 189 -13.66 15.40 -14.89
N HIS A 190 -13.42 14.26 -15.53
CA HIS A 190 -14.17 13.77 -16.69
C HIS A 190 -14.26 14.83 -17.79
N GLU A 191 -13.10 15.29 -18.27
CA GLU A 191 -13.00 16.36 -19.27
C GLU A 191 -13.68 17.68 -18.86
N GLY A 192 -13.85 17.87 -17.55
CA GLY A 192 -14.51 19.03 -16.96
C GLY A 192 -16.02 19.00 -17.05
N GLN A 193 -16.64 17.82 -17.15
CA GLN A 193 -18.09 17.64 -17.02
C GLN A 193 -18.57 17.64 -15.57
N GLU A 194 -17.71 17.24 -14.64
CA GLU A 194 -18.00 17.23 -13.21
C GLU A 194 -16.92 17.99 -12.42
N VAL A 195 -17.28 18.44 -11.22
CA VAL A 195 -16.39 19.08 -10.25
C VAL A 195 -16.33 18.24 -9.00
N MET A 196 -15.11 18.01 -8.54
CA MET A 196 -14.78 17.42 -7.26
C MET A 196 -14.54 18.51 -6.22
N GLY A 197 -15.09 18.35 -5.02
CA GLY A 197 -14.75 19.16 -3.87
C GLY A 197 -14.56 18.31 -2.62
N LEU A 198 -14.07 18.96 -1.57
CA LEU A 198 -13.90 18.37 -0.25
C LEU A 198 -14.98 18.90 0.68
N VAL A 199 -15.53 18.06 1.55
CA VAL A 199 -16.50 18.47 2.58
C VAL A 199 -16.16 17.80 3.91
N ARG A 200 -16.51 18.47 5.01
CA ARG A 200 -16.29 17.99 6.39
C ARG A 200 -17.56 17.31 6.91
N ASN A 201 -17.42 16.09 7.43
CA ASN A 201 -18.54 15.37 8.06
C ASN A 201 -18.66 15.69 9.57
N ASP A 202 -19.66 15.10 10.23
CA ASP A 202 -19.91 15.27 11.68
C ASP A 202 -18.79 14.75 12.59
N ASN A 203 -17.92 13.86 12.09
CA ASN A 203 -16.75 13.35 12.82
C ASN A 203 -15.48 14.20 12.56
N ASP A 204 -15.63 15.33 11.88
CA ASP A 204 -14.57 16.22 11.40
C ASP A 204 -13.62 15.58 10.38
N GLU A 205 -13.99 14.44 9.79
CA GLU A 205 -13.25 13.82 8.69
C GLU A 205 -13.61 14.49 7.37
N ILE A 206 -12.65 14.54 6.46
CA ILE A 206 -12.87 15.08 5.11
C ILE A 206 -13.19 13.94 4.15
N VAL A 207 -14.23 14.16 3.36
CA VAL A 207 -14.64 13.28 2.27
C VAL A 207 -14.69 14.05 0.96
N SER A 208 -14.55 13.33 -0.15
CA SER A 208 -14.72 13.92 -1.47
C SER A 208 -16.14 13.75 -2.00
N VAL A 209 -16.65 14.78 -2.66
CA VAL A 209 -17.96 14.80 -3.33
C VAL A 209 -17.79 15.21 -4.78
N LYS A 210 -18.68 14.73 -5.66
CA LYS A 210 -18.71 15.16 -7.06
C LYS A 210 -20.05 15.80 -7.40
N ILE A 211 -20.01 16.82 -8.25
CA ILE A 211 -21.17 17.60 -8.67
C ILE A 211 -21.07 17.85 -10.18
N ALA A 212 -22.19 17.72 -10.89
CA ALA A 212 -22.24 18.05 -12.31
C ALA A 212 -21.94 19.55 -12.53
N LYS A 213 -21.16 19.86 -13.56
CA LYS A 213 -20.69 21.23 -13.82
C LYS A 213 -21.82 22.25 -14.03
N ASP A 214 -22.98 21.81 -14.54
CA ASP A 214 -24.14 22.68 -14.74
C ASP A 214 -24.82 23.12 -13.42
N LYS A 215 -24.45 22.52 -12.28
CA LYS A 215 -24.98 22.84 -10.94
C LYS A 215 -24.09 23.77 -10.12
N VAL A 216 -22.88 24.08 -10.59
CA VAL A 216 -21.92 24.91 -9.85
C VAL A 216 -21.73 26.27 -10.50
N THR A 217 -21.50 27.30 -9.67
CA THR A 217 -21.21 28.67 -10.12
C THR A 217 -19.71 28.94 -10.08
N ASP A 218 -19.31 30.15 -10.50
CA ASP A 218 -17.90 30.56 -10.49
C ASP A 218 -17.25 30.32 -9.12
N ARG A 219 -16.06 29.71 -9.14
CA ARG A 219 -15.29 29.30 -7.95
C ARG A 219 -16.10 28.53 -6.90
N MET A 220 -17.11 27.77 -7.33
CA MET A 220 -17.98 26.98 -6.45
C MET A 220 -18.69 27.84 -5.38
N ALA A 221 -19.02 29.09 -5.70
CA ALA A 221 -19.58 30.04 -4.73
C ALA A 221 -20.90 29.53 -4.10
N ASN A 222 -21.71 28.81 -4.87
CA ASN A 222 -23.00 28.26 -4.43
C ASN A 222 -22.93 26.91 -3.68
N ILE A 223 -21.74 26.32 -3.48
CA ILE A 223 -21.54 25.03 -2.82
C ILE A 223 -20.63 25.18 -1.61
N ASP A 224 -20.96 24.59 -0.47
CA ASP A 224 -20.13 24.67 0.74
C ASP A 224 -18.98 23.64 0.74
N PHE A 225 -18.07 23.75 -0.23
CA PHE A 225 -16.81 23.02 -0.17
C PHE A 225 -15.89 23.59 0.89
N LEU A 226 -15.02 22.73 1.41
CA LEU A 226 -13.97 23.07 2.36
C LEU A 226 -13.15 24.25 1.85
N ALA A 227 -13.26 25.38 2.56
CA ALA A 227 -12.47 26.57 2.31
C ALA A 227 -11.22 26.54 3.19
N LEU A 228 -10.07 26.75 2.56
CA LEU A 228 -8.77 26.70 3.20
C LEU A 228 -8.07 28.06 3.08
N THR A 229 -7.30 28.42 4.11
CA THR A 229 -6.34 29.53 4.06
C THR A 229 -4.94 29.03 4.34
N ILE A 230 -3.98 29.35 3.48
CA ILE A 230 -2.56 29.05 3.72
C ILE A 230 -2.01 29.94 4.85
N ARG A 231 -1.38 29.32 5.86
CA ARG A 231 -0.79 30.01 7.02
C ARG A 231 0.63 29.54 7.29
N ASP A 232 1.46 30.45 7.79
CA ASP A 232 2.71 30.07 8.43
C ASP A 232 2.40 29.40 9.78
N ALA A 233 3.12 28.30 10.07
CA ALA A 233 3.02 27.58 11.31
C ALA A 233 3.71 28.36 12.45
N GLY A 234 3.12 28.35 13.64
CA GLY A 234 3.65 29.02 14.82
C GLY A 234 5.03 28.49 15.26
N VAL A 235 5.91 29.40 15.68
CA VAL A 235 7.24 29.04 16.24
C VAL A 235 7.09 28.40 17.62
N ARG A 236 7.94 27.42 17.92
CA ARG A 236 7.91 26.71 19.20
C ARG A 236 9.27 26.65 19.88
N VAL A 237 9.33 26.94 21.18
CA VAL A 237 10.50 26.60 22.02
C VAL A 237 10.47 25.13 22.41
N LEU A 238 11.55 24.42 22.11
CA LEU A 238 11.69 22.99 22.30
C LEU A 238 12.13 22.63 23.73
N THR A 239 11.59 21.53 24.24
CA THR A 239 12.09 20.83 25.43
C THR A 239 13.18 19.83 25.04
N ALA A 240 13.88 19.26 26.03
CA ALA A 240 14.82 18.17 25.75
C ALA A 240 14.16 16.95 25.09
N GLU A 241 12.90 16.66 25.41
CA GLU A 241 12.13 15.56 24.81
C GLU A 241 11.85 15.83 23.32
N ASP A 242 11.44 17.06 22.97
CA ASP A 242 11.31 17.51 21.57
C ASP A 242 12.61 17.30 20.77
N ILE A 243 13.74 17.69 21.36
CA ILE A 243 15.03 17.68 20.67
C ILE A 243 15.54 16.24 20.50
N ASN A 244 15.44 15.42 21.54
CA ASN A 244 15.92 14.04 21.49
C ASN A 244 15.04 13.15 20.61
N SER A 245 13.77 13.49 20.42
CA SER A 245 12.89 12.84 19.44
C SER A 245 13.13 13.29 18.00
N MET A 246 13.92 14.35 17.77
CA MET A 246 14.31 14.84 16.43
C MET A 246 13.12 15.26 15.54
N ILE A 247 11.97 15.65 16.12
CA ILE A 247 10.75 16.13 15.42
C ILE A 247 10.42 15.32 14.13
N ASP A 248 10.39 13.99 14.32
CA ASP A 248 9.76 12.96 13.46
C ASP A 248 10.53 12.28 12.32
N ALA A 249 11.86 12.24 12.28
CA ALA A 249 12.52 11.59 11.13
C ALA A 249 13.16 10.22 11.39
N ASP A 250 12.87 9.33 10.43
CA ASP A 250 13.18 7.90 10.27
C ASP A 250 13.55 7.10 11.53
N GLY A 251 12.62 6.22 11.92
CA GLY A 251 12.78 4.83 11.45
C GLY A 251 14.01 4.01 11.84
N SER A 252 14.99 4.51 12.59
CA SER A 252 16.10 3.67 13.08
C SER A 252 15.70 2.71 14.23
N TRP A 253 14.40 2.40 14.33
CA TRP A 253 13.78 1.51 15.30
C TRP A 253 13.67 0.06 14.85
N MET A 254 14.31 -0.30 13.73
CA MET A 254 14.38 -1.69 13.25
C MET A 254 14.96 -2.69 14.27
N ASN A 255 15.59 -2.27 15.37
CA ASN A 255 15.96 -3.17 16.45
C ASN A 255 15.47 -2.65 17.81
N ALA A 256 14.54 -3.38 18.44
CA ALA A 256 14.24 -3.21 19.85
C ALA A 256 15.50 -3.30 20.75
N ALA A 257 16.56 -3.95 20.26
CA ALA A 257 17.84 -4.13 20.92
C ALA A 257 18.73 -2.86 21.01
N ASP A 258 18.44 -1.81 20.24
CA ASP A 258 19.25 -0.57 20.22
C ASP A 258 18.50 0.67 20.78
N ARG A 259 17.29 0.46 21.34
CA ARG A 259 16.44 1.54 21.89
C ARG A 259 17.11 2.38 22.97
N GLU A 260 17.90 1.75 23.84
CA GLU A 260 18.58 2.45 24.94
C GLU A 260 19.83 3.23 24.47
N LYS A 261 20.27 3.04 23.22
CA LYS A 261 21.53 3.60 22.69
C LYS A 261 21.36 4.86 21.83
N ARG A 262 20.12 5.27 21.46
CA ARG A 262 19.86 6.38 20.51
C ARG A 262 18.94 7.50 21.05
N ASP A 263 19.12 7.90 22.31
CA ASP A 263 18.54 9.11 22.91
C ASP A 263 19.41 10.35 22.59
N ARG A 264 19.74 10.55 21.30
CA ARG A 264 20.68 11.59 20.87
C ARG A 264 20.25 12.28 19.56
N VAL A 265 20.36 13.60 19.55
CA VAL A 265 20.09 14.52 18.45
C VAL A 265 21.34 14.73 17.57
N PHE A 266 21.13 14.92 16.27
CA PHE A 266 22.15 15.37 15.31
C PHE A 266 21.68 16.65 14.62
N PHE A 267 22.60 17.60 14.41
CA PHE A 267 22.28 18.87 13.75
C PHE A 267 22.96 18.97 12.38
N LYS A 268 22.35 19.76 11.49
CA LYS A 268 22.92 20.17 10.19
C LYS A 268 22.79 21.68 10.00
N SER A 269 23.59 22.22 9.10
CA SER A 269 23.56 23.63 8.70
C SER A 269 23.55 23.80 7.18
N ALA A 270 22.90 24.86 6.72
CA ALA A 270 23.03 25.39 5.37
C ALA A 270 23.33 26.91 5.44
N PRO A 271 24.42 27.42 4.84
CA PRO A 271 25.50 26.64 4.22
C PRO A 271 26.22 25.76 5.26
N ALA A 272 26.88 24.70 4.78
CA ALA A 272 27.62 23.79 5.64
C ALA A 272 28.84 24.49 6.25
N VAL A 273 29.00 24.40 7.56
CA VAL A 273 30.15 24.92 8.32
C VAL A 273 30.72 23.83 9.20
N VAL A 274 32.04 23.81 9.38
CA VAL A 274 32.70 22.85 10.26
C VAL A 274 32.58 23.30 11.71
N ASN A 275 31.89 22.53 12.53
CA ASN A 275 31.76 22.75 13.97
C ASN A 275 31.45 21.45 14.71
N ASP A 276 31.76 21.39 16.00
CA ASP A 276 31.40 20.28 16.89
C ASP A 276 29.90 19.93 16.83
N LEU A 277 29.03 20.93 16.74
CA LEU A 277 27.57 20.78 16.70
C LEU A 277 27.09 19.91 15.53
N PHE A 278 27.77 19.97 14.39
CA PHE A 278 27.38 19.28 13.14
C PHE A 278 28.15 17.99 12.90
N THR A 279 29.22 17.75 13.68
CA THR A 279 30.07 16.54 13.57
C THR A 279 29.79 15.54 14.70
N GLY A 280 29.20 15.99 15.81
CA GLY A 280 28.77 15.16 16.93
C GLY A 280 27.29 14.83 16.95
N SER A 281 26.92 14.00 17.93
CA SER A 281 25.54 13.85 18.42
C SER A 281 25.45 14.37 19.85
N TYR A 282 24.25 14.68 20.33
CA TYR A 282 24.04 15.22 21.67
C TYR A 282 22.86 14.57 22.34
N LYS A 283 22.86 14.45 23.66
CA LYS A 283 21.64 14.23 24.43
C LYS A 283 21.21 15.57 25.03
N ALA A 284 20.01 16.03 24.72
CA ALA A 284 19.45 17.22 25.32
C ALA A 284 18.93 16.89 26.73
N HIS A 285 19.11 17.83 27.64
CA HIS A 285 18.63 17.75 29.02
C HIS A 285 17.93 19.04 29.42
N ASN A 286 16.79 18.89 30.10
CA ASN A 286 16.08 20.00 30.72
C ASN A 286 16.73 20.37 32.05
N THR A 287 16.87 21.66 32.30
CA THR A 287 17.26 22.20 33.60
C THR A 287 16.25 21.88 34.70
N THR A 288 16.76 21.77 35.93
CA THR A 288 15.97 21.70 37.16
C THR A 288 15.85 23.04 37.87
N ILE A 289 16.53 24.10 37.37
CA ILE A 289 16.50 25.46 37.94
C ILE A 289 15.19 26.16 37.56
N GLU A 290 14.33 26.46 38.54
CA GLU A 290 12.95 26.92 38.32
C GLU A 290 12.81 28.13 37.38
N ALA A 291 13.64 29.16 37.54
CA ALA A 291 13.57 30.40 36.74
C ALA A 291 13.80 30.21 35.22
N PHE A 292 14.27 29.04 34.81
CA PHE A 292 14.65 28.74 33.42
C PHE A 292 13.82 27.61 32.80
N LYS A 293 12.97 26.92 33.58
CA LYS A 293 12.15 25.82 33.06
C LYS A 293 11.15 26.33 32.02
N SER A 294 11.05 25.64 30.89
CA SER A 294 10.11 26.00 29.82
C SER A 294 8.65 26.07 30.30
N LYS A 295 8.25 25.20 31.23
CA LYS A 295 6.89 25.20 31.81
C LYS A 295 6.53 26.46 32.63
N ASN A 296 7.51 27.24 33.07
CA ASN A 296 7.30 28.43 33.92
C ASN A 296 7.23 29.73 33.09
N TYR A 297 7.00 29.64 31.78
CA TYR A 297 7.02 30.77 30.85
C TYR A 297 6.08 31.92 31.18
N ALA A 298 4.97 31.63 31.85
CA ALA A 298 3.99 32.64 32.25
C ALA A 298 4.51 33.56 33.35
N THR A 299 5.40 33.08 34.23
CA THR A 299 5.85 33.82 35.42
C THR A 299 7.33 34.19 35.37
N GLU A 300 8.14 33.45 34.62
CA GLU A 300 9.61 33.59 34.63
C GLU A 300 10.14 34.24 33.35
N LYS A 301 10.96 35.28 33.52
CA LYS A 301 11.52 36.08 32.41
C LYS A 301 12.44 35.28 31.47
N TYR A 302 13.15 34.27 31.99
CA TYR A 302 14.15 33.48 31.25
C TYR A 302 13.72 32.03 31.00
N ALA A 303 12.43 31.72 31.20
CA ALA A 303 11.90 30.41 30.84
C ALA A 303 12.20 30.08 29.37
N GLY A 304 12.57 28.84 29.09
CA GLY A 304 12.91 28.37 27.74
C GLY A 304 14.41 28.28 27.48
N TYR A 305 15.25 29.03 28.20
CA TYR A 305 16.68 28.74 28.29
C TYR A 305 16.90 27.54 29.20
N SER A 306 16.40 26.38 28.81
CA SER A 306 16.30 25.18 29.65
C SER A 306 17.18 24.05 29.18
N ILE A 307 17.85 24.19 28.03
CA ILE A 307 18.50 23.08 27.34
C ILE A 307 20.00 23.09 27.58
N VAL A 308 20.52 21.93 27.99
CA VAL A 308 21.95 21.60 27.95
C VAL A 308 22.14 20.45 26.96
N LEU A 309 23.13 20.58 26.07
CA LEU A 309 23.44 19.58 25.05
C LEU A 309 24.70 18.79 25.45
N GLN A 310 24.52 17.52 25.83
CA GLN A 310 25.59 16.64 26.32
C GLN A 310 26.16 15.75 25.20
N LYS A 311 27.47 15.82 24.95
CA LYS A 311 28.16 14.93 24.00
C LYS A 311 28.79 13.70 24.66
N ALA A 312 29.29 13.86 25.88
CA ALA A 312 29.81 12.79 26.73
C ALA A 312 29.56 13.15 28.19
N ASP A 313 29.87 12.26 29.14
CA ASP A 313 29.52 12.41 30.57
C ASP A 313 29.80 13.80 31.14
N ASP A 314 30.95 14.40 30.80
CA ASP A 314 31.37 15.72 31.26
C ASP A 314 31.54 16.76 30.14
N LYS A 315 31.25 16.42 28.87
CA LYS A 315 31.50 17.28 27.70
C LYS A 315 30.18 17.79 27.08
N PHE A 316 30.07 19.11 26.92
CA PHE A 316 28.82 19.79 26.56
C PHE A 316 29.05 20.90 25.52
N PHE A 317 28.06 21.15 24.66
CA PHE A 317 28.11 22.26 23.69
C PHE A 317 27.83 23.60 24.37
N MET A 318 28.72 24.58 24.19
CA MET A 318 28.66 25.86 24.89
C MET A 318 29.27 27.01 24.10
N VAL A 319 29.18 28.23 24.65
CA VAL A 319 29.84 29.46 24.15
C VAL A 319 31.11 29.73 24.95
N ASP A 320 32.28 29.75 24.29
CA ASP A 320 33.56 29.80 25.01
C ASP A 320 33.76 31.15 25.69
N GLU A 321 34.38 31.13 26.86
CA GLU A 321 34.64 32.30 27.66
C GLU A 321 35.86 33.12 27.22
N ASP A 322 36.85 32.48 26.59
CA ASP A 322 38.15 33.08 26.26
C ASP A 322 38.47 33.04 24.75
N MET A 323 37.99 32.02 24.04
CA MET A 323 38.35 31.76 22.64
C MET A 323 37.49 32.55 21.66
N THR A 324 38.18 33.29 20.79
CA THR A 324 37.62 34.02 19.65
C THR A 324 38.27 33.57 18.34
N TYR A 325 37.69 33.92 17.20
CA TYR A 325 38.29 33.61 15.88
C TYR A 325 39.40 34.61 15.44
N GLU A 326 39.61 35.71 16.16
CA GLU A 326 40.54 36.79 15.77
C GLU A 326 41.93 36.71 16.41
N ASN A 327 42.89 37.43 15.80
CA ASN A 327 44.20 37.72 16.37
C ASN A 327 44.09 38.58 17.65
N VAL A 328 44.87 38.24 18.67
CA VAL A 328 44.97 38.91 19.98
C VAL A 328 45.30 40.40 19.88
N GLN A 329 45.93 40.84 18.78
CA GLN A 329 46.37 42.24 18.59
C GLN A 329 45.22 43.22 18.28
N GLU A 330 44.09 42.77 17.70
CA GLU A 330 42.94 43.63 17.34
C GLU A 330 41.60 42.93 17.68
N PRO A 331 41.29 42.72 18.97
CA PRO A 331 40.24 41.80 19.43
C PRO A 331 38.79 42.27 19.24
N THR A 332 38.56 43.33 18.45
CA THR A 332 37.24 43.96 18.26
C THR A 332 36.89 44.23 16.80
N LEU A 333 37.70 43.79 15.85
CA LEU A 333 37.54 44.15 14.43
C LEU A 333 36.33 43.47 13.76
N HIS A 334 35.99 42.24 14.19
CA HIS A 334 35.00 41.31 13.63
C HIS A 334 34.20 40.54 14.72
N GLY A 335 34.76 40.27 15.91
CA GLY A 335 34.04 40.00 17.18
C GLY A 335 33.33 38.65 17.34
N GLY A 336 33.89 37.52 16.90
CA GLY A 336 33.24 36.19 17.01
C GLY A 336 33.77 35.29 18.12
N LEU A 337 32.92 34.87 19.06
CA LEU A 337 33.23 33.82 20.06
C LEU A 337 33.20 32.44 19.41
N GLN A 338 34.12 31.56 19.82
CA GLN A 338 34.05 30.15 19.43
C GLN A 338 32.91 29.45 20.19
N VAL A 339 32.16 28.61 19.49
CA VAL A 339 31.19 27.69 20.08
C VAL A 339 31.65 26.28 19.80
N HIS A 340 31.76 25.45 20.84
CA HIS A 340 32.31 24.10 20.72
C HIS A 340 31.97 23.28 21.96
N ASP A 341 32.41 22.02 21.95
CA ASP A 341 32.25 21.14 23.09
C ASP A 341 33.34 21.39 24.13
N LYS A 342 32.95 21.62 25.38
CA LYS A 342 33.86 21.85 26.50
C LYS A 342 33.45 21.06 27.74
N ASN A 343 34.42 20.72 28.58
CA ASN A 343 34.14 20.02 29.82
C ASN A 343 33.60 20.99 30.88
N PHE A 344 32.60 20.56 31.65
CA PHE A 344 32.10 21.31 32.81
C PHE A 344 32.50 20.65 34.12
N THR A 345 33.20 21.39 34.99
CA THR A 345 33.59 20.91 36.32
C THR A 345 32.37 20.58 37.17
N GLY A 346 32.24 19.31 37.58
CA GLY A 346 31.09 18.78 38.32
C GLY A 346 30.05 18.05 37.47
N GLY A 347 30.23 18.01 36.14
CA GLY A 347 29.42 17.22 35.21
C GLY A 347 27.96 17.67 35.07
N LEU A 348 27.14 16.81 34.47
CA LEU A 348 25.75 17.11 34.11
C LEU A 348 24.89 17.56 35.30
N ASN A 349 24.97 16.87 36.45
CA ASN A 349 24.13 17.20 37.61
C ASN A 349 24.41 18.61 38.16
N ALA A 350 25.68 19.04 38.14
CA ALA A 350 26.07 20.39 38.54
C ALA A 350 25.58 21.45 37.53
N LEU A 351 25.52 21.12 36.24
CA LEU A 351 24.92 21.97 35.22
C LEU A 351 23.40 22.12 35.38
N LEU A 352 22.68 21.02 35.62
CA LEU A 352 21.21 21.01 35.61
C LEU A 352 20.57 21.60 36.87
N GLY A 353 21.25 21.66 38.02
CA GLY A 353 20.69 22.13 39.29
C GLY A 353 21.45 23.28 39.95
N GLY A 354 21.01 23.69 41.15
CA GLY A 354 21.66 24.74 41.95
C GLY A 354 21.45 26.16 41.38
N ASN A 355 22.34 27.09 41.74
CA ASN A 355 22.25 28.49 41.27
C ASN A 355 22.79 28.65 39.84
N MET A 356 22.19 29.58 39.09
CA MET A 356 22.69 29.98 37.78
C MET A 356 23.90 30.91 37.94
N THR A 357 25.07 30.46 37.50
CA THR A 357 26.30 31.26 37.47
C THR A 357 26.59 31.74 36.04
N ALA A 358 27.42 32.77 35.90
CA ALA A 358 27.79 33.31 34.59
C ALA A 358 28.47 32.26 33.69
N LEU A 359 29.28 31.36 34.26
CA LEU A 359 29.89 30.24 33.53
C LEU A 359 28.84 29.18 33.12
N LYS A 360 27.96 28.78 34.04
CA LYS A 360 26.91 27.78 33.75
C LYS A 360 26.00 28.24 32.62
N ALA A 361 25.64 29.53 32.62
CA ALA A 361 24.78 30.12 31.60
C ALA A 361 25.33 30.00 30.17
N ARG A 362 26.65 29.84 29.98
CA ARG A 362 27.25 29.63 28.65
C ARG A 362 26.96 28.25 28.04
N TYR A 363 26.53 27.29 28.86
CA TYR A 363 26.12 25.93 28.46
C TYR A 363 24.61 25.82 28.19
N TYR A 364 23.85 26.87 28.51
CA TYR A 364 22.41 26.88 28.47
C TYR A 364 21.90 27.51 27.18
N TRP A 365 21.03 26.79 26.50
CA TRP A 365 20.44 27.19 25.23
C TRP A 365 18.92 27.26 25.35
N LYS A 366 18.33 28.21 24.64
CA LYS A 366 16.94 28.15 24.21
C LYS A 366 16.94 27.72 22.75
N ILE A 367 16.27 26.60 22.46
CA ILE A 367 16.19 26.06 21.09
C ILE A 367 14.76 26.24 20.60
N SER A 368 14.58 26.98 19.51
CA SER A 368 13.28 27.23 18.91
C SER A 368 13.19 26.59 17.53
N TYR A 369 12.09 25.92 17.22
CA TYR A 369 11.79 25.36 15.91
C TYR A 369 10.76 26.22 15.18
N TYR A 370 11.10 26.60 13.96
CA TYR A 370 10.27 27.32 13.02
C TYR A 370 9.80 26.32 11.96
N PRO A 371 8.55 25.83 12.04
CA PRO A 371 8.13 24.71 11.20
C PRO A 371 8.04 25.09 9.72
N THR A 372 7.60 26.33 9.42
CA THR A 372 7.47 26.79 8.04
C THR A 372 8.77 26.76 7.24
N PRO A 373 9.85 27.42 7.70
CA PRO A 373 11.14 27.30 7.03
C PRO A 373 11.84 25.98 7.33
N ASP A 374 11.29 25.10 8.18
CA ASP A 374 11.95 23.88 8.69
C ASP A 374 13.35 24.20 9.26
N SER A 375 13.39 25.09 10.27
CA SER A 375 14.64 25.60 10.82
C SER A 375 14.66 25.71 12.33
N LEU A 376 15.85 25.55 12.90
CA LEU A 376 16.13 25.72 14.32
C LEU A 376 16.88 27.03 14.59
N VAL A 377 16.60 27.62 15.74
CA VAL A 377 17.33 28.77 16.27
C VAL A 377 17.83 28.41 17.68
N LEU A 378 19.13 28.55 17.90
CA LEU A 378 19.78 28.30 19.19
C LEU A 378 20.26 29.62 19.77
N GLU A 379 19.63 30.05 20.86
CA GLU A 379 19.95 31.29 21.58
C GLU A 379 20.69 30.95 22.88
N PRO A 380 21.90 31.47 23.12
CA PRO A 380 22.63 31.24 24.36
C PRO A 380 22.07 32.09 25.50
N LEU A 381 22.06 31.57 26.74
CA LEU A 381 21.69 32.36 27.92
C LEU A 381 22.78 33.38 28.28
N ASN A 382 24.05 33.09 27.98
CA ASN A 382 25.15 34.03 28.16
C ASN A 382 26.20 33.87 27.06
N ALA A 383 26.51 34.97 26.38
CA ALA A 383 27.56 35.08 25.38
C ALA A 383 28.44 36.34 25.59
N SER A 384 28.60 36.81 26.83
CA SER A 384 29.34 38.05 27.10
C SER A 384 30.80 37.97 26.62
N PHE A 385 31.33 39.08 26.11
CA PHE A 385 32.70 39.23 25.66
C PHE A 385 33.58 39.76 26.78
N ILE A 386 34.86 39.37 26.79
CA ILE A 386 35.87 40.08 27.57
C ILE A 386 36.18 41.42 26.89
N GLY A 387 36.57 42.42 27.69
CA GLY A 387 36.94 43.73 27.17
C GLY A 387 38.20 43.68 26.31
N ALA A 388 38.29 44.55 25.31
CA ALA A 388 39.47 44.65 24.44
C ALA A 388 40.77 44.91 25.23
N GLU A 389 40.72 45.75 26.26
CA GLU A 389 41.88 46.07 27.11
C GLU A 389 42.21 44.92 28.06
N ASP A 390 41.21 44.17 28.54
CA ASP A 390 41.47 42.96 29.34
C ASP A 390 42.16 41.89 28.49
N LYS A 391 41.73 41.70 27.24
CA LYS A 391 42.35 40.76 26.32
C LYS A 391 43.77 41.17 25.91
N LYS A 392 44.02 42.46 25.66
CA LYS A 392 45.38 43.00 25.45
C LYS A 392 46.29 42.81 26.65
N ALA A 393 45.71 42.80 27.86
CA ALA A 393 46.41 42.53 29.11
C ALA A 393 46.54 41.01 29.42
N ASP A 394 46.24 40.13 28.47
CA ASP A 394 46.28 38.66 28.62
C ASP A 394 45.41 38.13 29.78
N LYS A 395 44.37 38.86 30.15
CA LYS A 395 43.40 38.40 31.15
C LYS A 395 42.43 37.41 30.52
N LYS A 396 42.14 36.34 31.25
CA LYS A 396 41.06 35.43 30.93
C LYS A 396 39.75 35.93 31.51
N TRP A 397 38.62 35.42 31.03
CA TRP A 397 37.30 35.71 31.55
C TRP A 397 37.20 35.51 33.07
N ALA A 398 37.87 34.47 33.59
CA ALA A 398 37.96 34.17 35.01
C ALA A 398 38.75 35.22 35.84
N ASP A 399 39.52 36.09 35.18
CA ASP A 399 40.25 37.20 35.80
C ASP A 399 39.46 38.53 35.72
N THR A 400 38.30 38.52 35.06
CA THR A 400 37.44 39.70 34.88
C THR A 400 36.23 39.67 35.82
N PRO A 401 35.61 40.83 36.10
CA PRO A 401 34.35 40.89 36.83
C PRO A 401 33.17 40.16 36.17
N LEU A 402 33.28 39.76 34.89
CA LEU A 402 32.22 39.03 34.18
C LEU A 402 31.90 37.68 34.83
N LYS A 403 32.86 37.08 35.53
CA LYS A 403 32.66 35.82 36.25
C LYS A 403 31.59 35.88 37.33
N ASP A 404 31.39 37.08 37.87
CA ASP A 404 30.42 37.38 38.94
C ASP A 404 29.20 38.14 38.40
N ALA A 405 29.06 38.27 37.08
CA ALA A 405 27.90 38.90 36.46
C ALA A 405 26.61 38.15 36.83
N VAL A 406 25.53 38.91 37.02
CA VAL A 406 24.21 38.35 37.31
C VAL A 406 23.39 38.19 36.02
N VAL A 407 22.35 37.36 36.06
CA VAL A 407 21.58 36.96 34.87
C VAL A 407 21.06 38.14 34.03
N LYS A 408 20.68 39.25 34.66
CA LYS A 408 20.18 40.46 33.97
C LYS A 408 21.24 41.20 33.14
N ASP A 409 22.52 40.94 33.39
CA ASP A 409 23.64 41.62 32.74
C ASP A 409 24.34 40.73 31.69
N PHE A 410 23.86 39.50 31.47
CA PHE A 410 24.38 38.60 30.43
C PHE A 410 24.05 39.09 29.02
N TYR A 411 24.95 38.85 28.07
CA TYR A 411 24.65 39.02 26.66
C TYR A 411 23.81 37.86 26.13
N ASN A 412 22.53 38.13 25.86
CA ASN A 412 21.56 37.21 25.29
C ASN A 412 20.43 37.99 24.61
N THR A 413 19.42 37.30 24.08
CA THR A 413 18.26 37.95 23.45
C THR A 413 17.47 38.81 24.44
N VAL A 414 17.22 38.33 25.65
CA VAL A 414 16.28 38.93 26.60
C VAL A 414 16.80 40.24 27.21
N ASN A 415 18.10 40.34 27.44
CA ASN A 415 18.71 41.47 28.13
C ASN A 415 19.13 42.58 27.17
N ALA A 416 19.10 43.81 27.66
CA ALA A 416 19.91 44.88 27.08
C ALA A 416 21.39 44.59 27.38
N ALA A 417 22.26 44.94 26.45
CA ALA A 417 23.69 44.73 26.57
C ALA A 417 24.41 46.07 26.65
N THR A 418 25.34 46.20 27.60
CA THR A 418 26.07 47.44 27.87
C THR A 418 27.51 47.29 27.41
N ALA A 419 27.98 48.28 26.65
CA ALA A 419 29.34 48.35 26.14
C ALA A 419 30.40 48.40 27.27
N HIS A 420 31.55 47.77 27.06
CA HIS A 420 32.70 47.90 27.97
C HIS A 420 33.24 49.34 28.00
N VAL A 421 33.20 49.96 29.18
CA VAL A 421 33.73 51.33 29.37
C VAL A 421 35.25 51.29 29.29
N SER A 422 35.84 52.16 28.47
CA SER A 422 37.30 52.20 28.21
C SER A 422 37.89 50.85 27.76
N GLY A 423 37.07 49.96 27.21
CA GLY A 423 37.50 48.64 26.75
C GLY A 423 37.77 47.61 27.85
N ALA A 424 37.46 47.89 29.12
CA ALA A 424 37.58 46.94 30.23
C ALA A 424 36.20 46.43 30.68
N ALA A 425 36.12 45.15 31.04
CA ALA A 425 34.89 44.49 31.45
C ALA A 425 34.56 44.76 32.94
N SER A 426 33.28 44.98 33.19
CA SER A 426 32.63 45.04 34.50
C SER A 426 31.54 43.96 34.59
N ALA A 427 31.11 43.63 35.82
CA ALA A 427 30.02 42.67 36.07
C ALA A 427 28.66 43.11 35.47
N THR A 428 28.54 44.39 35.08
CA THR A 428 27.34 45.01 34.48
C THR A 428 27.50 45.36 32.99
N THR A 429 28.63 45.00 32.38
CA THR A 429 28.89 45.16 30.93
C THR A 429 29.03 43.79 30.29
N SER A 430 28.84 43.68 28.97
CA SER A 430 28.79 42.35 28.35
C SER A 430 29.30 42.26 26.91
N VAL A 431 29.48 43.36 26.20
CA VAL A 431 29.84 43.39 24.77
C VAL A 431 30.62 44.66 24.45
N PRO A 432 31.24 44.78 23.26
CA PRO A 432 31.91 46.01 22.84
C PRO A 432 30.96 47.14 22.36
N PHE A 433 29.66 46.87 22.23
CA PHE A 433 28.65 47.83 21.77
C PHE A 433 27.36 47.71 22.59
N ASN A 434 26.50 48.74 22.55
CA ASN A 434 25.19 48.66 23.21
C ASN A 434 24.18 47.90 22.35
N LYS A 435 23.36 47.06 22.98
CA LYS A 435 22.23 46.36 22.35
C LYS A 435 20.99 46.57 23.19
N ASP A 436 19.86 46.84 22.58
CA ASP A 436 18.58 46.90 23.28
C ASP A 436 18.08 45.51 23.70
N ALA A 437 17.21 45.48 24.72
CA ALA A 437 16.57 44.24 25.13
C ALA A 437 15.74 43.63 23.97
N TYR A 438 15.59 42.31 23.99
CA TYR A 438 14.80 41.53 23.03
C TYR A 438 15.34 41.47 21.58
N ILE A 439 16.44 42.15 21.23
CA ILE A 439 17.09 41.90 19.94
C ILE A 439 17.73 40.50 19.94
N PRO A 440 17.43 39.62 18.95
CA PRO A 440 17.93 38.26 18.90
C PRO A 440 19.44 38.16 19.00
N VAL A 441 19.90 37.29 19.89
CA VAL A 441 21.28 36.81 19.96
C VAL A 441 21.22 35.29 19.79
N ALA A 442 21.72 34.79 18.67
CA ALA A 442 21.67 33.36 18.36
C ALA A 442 22.93 32.90 17.63
N LEU A 443 23.01 31.59 17.37
CA LEU A 443 23.99 31.04 16.44
C LEU A 443 23.85 31.70 15.05
N LYS A 444 24.99 32.14 14.51
CA LYS A 444 25.10 32.77 13.19
C LYS A 444 26.40 32.37 12.50
N ILE A 445 26.46 32.63 11.20
CA ILE A 445 27.71 32.53 10.43
C ILE A 445 28.38 33.89 10.30
N MET A 446 29.69 33.91 10.53
CA MET A 446 30.60 35.04 10.32
C MET A 446 31.49 34.79 9.09
N ASN A 447 32.09 35.85 8.54
CA ASN A 447 33.08 35.79 7.45
C ASN A 447 32.54 35.15 6.15
N GLN A 448 31.56 35.81 5.54
CA GLN A 448 30.93 35.41 4.27
C GLN A 448 31.38 36.27 3.06
N THR A 449 32.46 37.03 3.19
CA THR A 449 32.98 37.97 2.18
C THR A 449 34.41 37.61 1.79
N SER A 450 34.79 37.86 0.55
CA SER A 450 36.17 37.70 0.07
C SER A 450 37.11 38.71 0.75
N GLY A 451 38.18 38.24 1.42
CA GLY A 451 39.10 39.13 2.16
C GLY A 451 39.84 38.43 3.32
N ILE A 452 40.21 39.21 4.35
CA ILE A 452 41.17 38.86 5.42
C ILE A 452 40.85 37.54 6.17
N ASP A 453 39.60 37.05 6.14
CA ASP A 453 39.23 35.72 6.64
C ASP A 453 38.32 34.97 5.66
N ASP A 454 38.90 34.12 4.80
CA ASP A 454 38.16 33.35 3.78
C ASP A 454 37.36 32.14 4.34
N LYS A 455 37.36 31.91 5.66
CA LYS A 455 36.67 30.78 6.29
C LYS A 455 35.42 31.22 7.05
N SER A 456 34.26 30.79 6.56
CA SER A 456 33.01 30.92 7.31
C SER A 456 33.02 30.07 8.57
N VAL A 457 32.72 30.68 9.71
CA VAL A 457 32.76 30.04 11.04
C VAL A 457 31.43 30.23 11.79
N LEU A 458 31.12 29.28 12.68
CA LEU A 458 29.93 29.33 13.54
C LEU A 458 30.25 30.15 14.80
N THR A 459 29.42 31.14 15.12
CA THR A 459 29.57 31.98 16.30
C THR A 459 28.20 32.39 16.85
N VAL A 460 28.16 33.23 17.89
CA VAL A 460 26.95 33.80 18.48
C VAL A 460 26.94 35.32 18.30
N GLY A 461 25.78 35.89 18.00
CA GLY A 461 25.64 37.35 17.89
C GLY A 461 24.28 37.79 17.35
N GLN A 462 24.17 39.09 17.07
CA GLN A 462 22.98 39.68 16.45
C GLN A 462 22.89 39.38 14.95
N SER A 463 21.69 39.54 14.39
CA SER A 463 21.45 39.52 12.95
C SER A 463 22.26 40.59 12.21
N LYS A 464 22.52 40.35 10.91
CA LYS A 464 23.18 41.36 10.05
C LYS A 464 22.27 42.55 9.74
N ASN A 465 20.98 42.30 9.56
CA ASN A 465 19.97 43.32 9.35
C ASN A 465 19.46 43.89 10.69
N THR A 466 18.87 45.08 10.62
CA THR A 466 18.23 45.72 11.78
C THR A 466 16.96 44.96 12.16
N ALA A 467 17.06 44.16 13.23
CA ALA A 467 15.96 43.46 13.85
C ALA A 467 15.65 44.09 15.22
N VAL A 468 14.40 44.49 15.44
CA VAL A 468 13.91 45.05 16.70
C VAL A 468 13.02 44.02 17.37
N GLY A 469 13.34 43.66 18.61
CA GLY A 469 12.47 42.83 19.44
C GLY A 469 11.59 43.67 20.36
N LYS A 470 10.37 43.19 20.64
CA LYS A 470 9.49 43.80 21.65
C LYS A 470 9.12 42.78 22.72
N GLU A 471 9.10 43.24 23.97
CA GLU A 471 8.75 42.39 25.12
C GLU A 471 7.30 41.90 25.06
N ASP A 472 6.38 42.76 24.66
CA ASP A 472 4.94 42.49 24.77
C ASP A 472 4.51 41.30 23.89
N TYR A 473 5.14 41.10 22.74
CA TYR A 473 4.90 39.94 21.88
C TYR A 473 5.53 38.64 22.41
N ALA A 474 6.45 38.73 23.38
CA ALA A 474 7.10 37.57 23.99
C ALA A 474 6.38 37.08 25.26
N LYS A 475 5.50 37.88 25.87
CA LYS A 475 4.85 37.59 27.17
C LYS A 475 3.80 36.46 27.09
N GLU A 476 3.19 36.24 25.93
CA GLU A 476 2.04 35.32 25.77
C GLU A 476 2.42 33.92 25.25
N LYS A 477 3.71 33.63 25.05
CA LYS A 477 4.19 32.41 24.39
C LYS A 477 4.90 31.40 25.29
N TYR A 478 4.89 30.14 24.89
CA TYR A 478 5.68 29.07 25.52
C TYR A 478 7.18 29.35 25.43
N GLY A 479 7.85 29.65 26.56
CA GLY A 479 9.31 29.82 26.65
C GLY A 479 9.88 31.06 25.94
N ARG A 480 9.03 32.03 25.56
CA ARG A 480 9.36 33.34 24.94
C ARG A 480 10.29 33.29 23.70
N PRO A 481 9.87 32.68 22.57
CA PRO A 481 10.52 32.94 21.28
C PRO A 481 10.27 34.41 20.92
N VAL A 482 11.34 35.15 20.62
CA VAL A 482 11.24 36.60 20.41
C VAL A 482 11.02 36.88 18.94
N LEU A 483 9.91 37.57 18.65
CA LEU A 483 9.54 37.99 17.32
C LEU A 483 10.13 39.37 17.02
N THR A 484 10.58 39.54 15.79
CA THR A 484 11.26 40.73 15.33
C THR A 484 10.56 41.33 14.13
N ASN A 485 10.64 42.64 13.97
CA ASN A 485 10.05 43.40 12.85
C ASN A 485 10.49 42.95 11.45
N ASN A 486 11.53 42.15 11.36
CA ASN A 486 12.07 41.60 10.13
C ASN A 486 12.59 40.19 10.40
N ILE A 487 12.65 39.36 9.36
CA ILE A 487 13.35 38.08 9.42
C ILE A 487 14.82 38.35 9.78
N ALA A 488 15.28 37.82 10.90
CA ALA A 488 16.65 38.00 11.38
C ALA A 488 17.66 37.30 10.46
N GLU A 489 18.54 38.06 9.82
CA GLU A 489 19.59 37.54 8.94
C GLU A 489 20.78 37.00 9.73
N MET A 490 20.68 35.75 10.19
CA MET A 490 21.78 35.04 10.86
C MET A 490 22.76 34.38 9.87
N GLY A 491 22.42 34.34 8.58
CA GLY A 491 23.26 33.77 7.52
C GLY A 491 23.42 32.25 7.59
N ILE A 492 22.59 31.57 8.40
CA ILE A 492 22.59 30.12 8.59
C ILE A 492 21.16 29.61 8.76
N LYS A 493 20.86 28.47 8.15
CA LYS A 493 19.69 27.64 8.42
C LYS A 493 20.15 26.41 9.19
N LEU A 494 19.80 26.32 10.47
CA LEU A 494 20.03 25.11 11.26
C LEU A 494 18.84 24.18 11.10
N GLY A 495 19.08 22.88 11.15
CA GLY A 495 18.03 21.87 11.16
C GLY A 495 18.49 20.59 11.83
N PHE A 496 17.57 19.68 12.09
CA PHE A 496 17.92 18.33 12.50
C PHE A 496 18.52 17.57 11.31
N LYS A 497 19.58 16.81 11.57
CA LYS A 497 20.17 15.92 10.57
C LYS A 497 19.44 14.58 10.59
N HIS A 498 18.40 14.51 9.79
CA HIS A 498 17.56 13.35 9.66
C HIS A 498 16.94 13.26 8.26
N ASP A 499 16.51 12.06 7.88
CA ASP A 499 15.80 11.78 6.64
C ASP A 499 14.41 11.22 7.00
N TYR A 500 13.36 11.62 6.28
CA TYR A 500 12.07 10.94 6.38
C TYR A 500 12.03 9.91 5.25
N THR A 501 11.84 8.62 5.57
CA THR A 501 11.61 7.59 4.55
C THR A 501 10.17 7.07 4.66
N PRO A 502 9.18 7.84 4.16
CA PRO A 502 7.85 7.32 3.92
C PRO A 502 7.89 6.04 3.10
N MET A 503 6.91 5.15 3.28
CA MET A 503 6.77 4.08 2.30
C MET A 503 6.54 4.64 0.91
N LYS A 504 7.08 3.94 -0.08
CA LYS A 504 6.83 4.29 -1.46
C LYS A 504 5.58 3.54 -1.92
N ARG A 505 4.45 4.24 -2.01
CA ARG A 505 3.25 3.71 -2.67
C ARG A 505 3.61 3.26 -4.09
N ALA A 506 2.91 2.24 -4.54
CA ALA A 506 3.05 1.69 -5.87
C ALA A 506 1.71 1.18 -6.37
N THR A 507 1.62 0.98 -7.68
CA THR A 507 0.48 0.34 -8.34
C THR A 507 1.00 -0.68 -9.34
N LEU A 508 0.09 -1.44 -9.93
CA LEU A 508 0.34 -2.35 -11.02
C LEU A 508 -0.61 -1.99 -12.16
N GLU A 509 -0.17 -2.12 -13.40
CA GLU A 509 -1.01 -1.90 -14.57
C GLU A 509 -2.17 -2.90 -14.62
N ASN A 510 -3.24 -2.55 -15.34
CA ASN A 510 -4.31 -3.51 -15.59
C ASN A 510 -3.76 -4.67 -16.42
N GLY A 511 -3.98 -5.90 -15.99
CA GLY A 511 -3.45 -7.05 -16.72
C GLY A 511 -3.61 -8.37 -15.99
N LEU A 512 -3.02 -9.40 -16.60
CA LEU A 512 -2.95 -10.75 -16.04
C LEU A 512 -1.54 -11.01 -15.53
N TYR A 513 -1.41 -11.63 -14.36
CA TYR A 513 -0.13 -11.82 -13.68
C TYR A 513 0.00 -13.22 -13.08
N PHE A 514 1.24 -13.71 -13.01
CA PHE A 514 1.63 -14.66 -11.97
C PHE A 514 2.06 -13.88 -10.73
N ILE A 515 1.72 -14.41 -9.55
CA ILE A 515 2.08 -13.79 -8.27
C ILE A 515 2.86 -14.81 -7.44
N LYS A 516 4.06 -14.42 -7.02
CA LYS A 516 4.97 -15.24 -6.21
C LYS A 516 5.25 -14.58 -4.87
N VAL A 517 5.67 -15.37 -3.89
CA VAL A 517 6.20 -14.84 -2.63
C VAL A 517 7.72 -14.73 -2.66
N LYS A 518 8.22 -13.65 -2.07
CA LYS A 518 9.63 -13.44 -1.75
C LYS A 518 9.83 -13.68 -0.26
N VAL A 519 10.70 -14.63 0.08
CA VAL A 519 10.86 -15.11 1.46
C VAL A 519 12.34 -15.20 1.78
N ASP A 520 12.78 -14.50 2.84
CA ASP A 520 14.15 -14.65 3.30
C ASP A 520 14.38 -16.02 3.96
N ALA A 521 15.65 -16.44 4.01
CA ALA A 521 16.03 -17.75 4.52
C ALA A 521 15.72 -17.97 6.01
N ALA A 522 15.55 -16.89 6.79
CA ALA A 522 15.25 -16.97 8.22
C ALA A 522 13.76 -17.20 8.50
N HIS A 523 12.89 -16.84 7.56
CA HIS A 523 11.42 -16.92 7.70
C HIS A 523 10.76 -17.95 6.76
N LYS A 524 11.54 -18.80 6.09
CA LYS A 524 11.00 -19.88 5.26
C LYS A 524 10.40 -21.01 6.11
N THR A 525 9.39 -21.69 5.55
CA THR A 525 8.83 -22.94 6.09
C THR A 525 8.85 -24.03 5.01
N ASP A 526 8.36 -25.23 5.33
CA ASP A 526 8.29 -26.34 4.38
C ASP A 526 7.39 -26.04 3.16
N TYR A 527 6.39 -25.17 3.32
CA TYR A 527 5.44 -24.79 2.26
C TYR A 527 5.40 -23.28 1.97
N ARG A 528 6.31 -22.49 2.56
CA ARG A 528 6.47 -21.06 2.26
C ARG A 528 7.94 -20.76 2.03
N LYS A 529 8.35 -20.81 0.76
CA LYS A 529 9.73 -20.64 0.29
C LYS A 529 9.79 -19.54 -0.76
N ASP A 530 10.99 -18.99 -0.94
CA ASP A 530 11.24 -17.98 -1.97
C ASP A 530 10.86 -18.51 -3.37
N GLY A 531 10.10 -17.72 -4.12
CA GLY A 531 9.68 -18.04 -5.49
C GLY A 531 8.47 -18.96 -5.61
N MET A 532 7.82 -19.38 -4.52
CA MET A 532 6.55 -20.12 -4.59
C MET A 532 5.43 -19.21 -5.12
N ASN A 533 4.56 -19.76 -5.96
CA ASN A 533 3.41 -19.08 -6.52
C ASN A 533 2.22 -19.12 -5.54
N LEU A 534 1.40 -18.08 -5.57
CA LEU A 534 0.07 -18.10 -4.99
C LEU A 534 -0.89 -18.65 -6.05
N VAL A 535 -1.51 -19.80 -5.78
CA VAL A 535 -2.39 -20.50 -6.74
C VAL A 535 -3.66 -21.00 -6.04
N MET A 536 -4.65 -21.38 -6.83
CA MET A 536 -5.82 -22.12 -6.34
C MET A 536 -5.68 -23.60 -6.66
N ASN A 537 -5.96 -24.47 -5.68
CA ASN A 537 -6.12 -25.89 -5.95
C ASN A 537 -7.42 -26.19 -6.70
N LEU A 538 -7.65 -27.46 -7.09
CA LEU A 538 -8.84 -27.86 -7.87
C LEU A 538 -10.18 -27.57 -7.16
N TRP A 539 -10.17 -27.44 -5.83
CA TRP A 539 -11.35 -27.08 -5.06
C TRP A 539 -11.64 -25.57 -5.07
N GLY A 540 -10.63 -24.74 -5.37
CA GLY A 540 -10.66 -23.29 -5.31
C GLY A 540 -10.09 -22.70 -4.01
N GLN A 541 -9.26 -23.46 -3.29
CA GLN A 541 -8.57 -22.99 -2.08
C GLN A 541 -7.19 -22.43 -2.40
N LEU A 542 -6.90 -21.24 -1.86
CA LEU A 542 -5.62 -20.56 -2.04
C LEU A 542 -4.51 -21.32 -1.32
N MET A 543 -3.38 -21.52 -1.99
CA MET A 543 -2.19 -22.17 -1.44
C MET A 543 -0.90 -21.61 -2.01
N TYR A 544 0.20 -21.85 -1.31
CA TYR A 544 1.53 -21.73 -1.89
C TYR A 544 1.87 -23.00 -2.67
N ASP A 545 2.32 -22.86 -3.91
CA ASP A 545 2.71 -24.00 -4.73
C ASP A 545 3.85 -23.66 -5.68
N LYS A 546 4.50 -24.69 -6.23
CA LYS A 546 5.56 -24.52 -7.22
C LYS A 546 5.28 -25.39 -8.44
N GLN A 547 5.43 -24.79 -9.61
CA GLN A 547 5.31 -25.49 -10.88
C GLN A 547 6.30 -26.67 -10.91
N ASP A 548 5.77 -27.87 -11.14
CA ASP A 548 6.56 -29.09 -11.31
C ASP A 548 7.07 -29.23 -12.76
N ASP A 549 8.01 -30.15 -13.00
CA ASP A 549 8.75 -30.31 -14.27
C ASP A 549 7.83 -30.54 -15.48
N TYR A 550 6.69 -31.20 -15.27
CA TYR A 550 5.69 -31.51 -16.30
C TYR A 550 4.42 -30.67 -16.16
N GLN A 551 4.50 -29.49 -15.54
CA GLN A 551 3.39 -28.55 -15.47
C GLN A 551 3.73 -27.27 -16.23
N GLU A 552 2.70 -26.62 -16.77
CA GLU A 552 2.80 -25.30 -17.39
C GLU A 552 1.68 -24.39 -16.88
N TYR A 553 2.03 -23.51 -15.95
CA TYR A 553 1.08 -22.61 -15.29
C TYR A 553 0.42 -21.63 -16.26
N LYS A 554 1.03 -21.33 -17.42
CA LYS A 554 0.38 -20.55 -18.49
C LYS A 554 -0.89 -21.20 -19.02
N HIS A 555 -1.01 -22.51 -18.93
CA HIS A 555 -2.22 -23.25 -19.35
C HIS A 555 -3.19 -23.49 -18.19
N MET A 556 -2.92 -22.97 -16.99
CA MET A 556 -3.71 -23.21 -15.79
C MET A 556 -4.27 -21.90 -15.22
N PRO A 557 -5.51 -21.52 -15.56
CA PRO A 557 -6.11 -20.27 -15.10
C PRO A 557 -6.15 -20.10 -13.58
N ALA A 558 -6.24 -21.18 -12.81
CA ALA A 558 -6.14 -21.21 -11.34
C ALA A 558 -4.84 -20.60 -10.77
N THR A 559 -3.78 -20.49 -11.57
CA THR A 559 -2.47 -19.91 -11.18
C THR A 559 -2.33 -18.44 -11.57
N GLN A 560 -3.32 -17.89 -12.27
CA GLN A 560 -3.29 -16.57 -12.90
C GLN A 560 -4.18 -15.59 -12.16
N TRP A 561 -3.73 -14.34 -12.06
CA TRP A 561 -4.38 -13.29 -11.30
C TRP A 561 -4.65 -12.07 -12.17
N VAL A 562 -5.91 -11.65 -12.21
CA VAL A 562 -6.35 -10.43 -12.88
C VAL A 562 -6.15 -9.28 -11.90
N VAL A 563 -5.42 -8.26 -12.34
CA VAL A 563 -5.14 -7.03 -11.59
C VAL A 563 -5.84 -5.88 -12.31
N GLU A 564 -6.60 -5.10 -11.54
CA GLU A 564 -7.32 -3.92 -12.02
C GLU A 564 -7.07 -2.74 -11.10
N GLN A 565 -6.72 -1.59 -11.68
CA GLN A 565 -6.54 -0.34 -10.96
C GLN A 565 -7.91 0.27 -10.60
N ASP A 566 -8.05 0.73 -9.37
CA ASP A 566 -9.21 1.49 -8.89
C ASP A 566 -8.95 2.99 -9.11
N VAL A 567 -9.24 3.46 -10.32
CA VAL A 567 -8.95 4.84 -10.81
C VAL A 567 -9.88 5.22 -11.97
N CYS A 568 -10.24 6.50 -12.11
CA CYS A 568 -10.97 7.01 -13.28
C CYS A 568 -10.05 7.53 -14.40
N GLU A 569 -8.98 8.25 -14.06
CA GLU A 569 -8.04 8.82 -15.03
C GLU A 569 -6.61 8.47 -14.60
N ILE A 570 -5.79 7.86 -15.48
CA ILE A 570 -4.40 7.52 -15.15
C ILE A 570 -3.49 8.70 -15.50
N GLY A 571 -3.07 9.44 -14.47
CA GLY A 571 -1.94 10.38 -14.57
C GLY A 571 -0.59 9.64 -14.49
N PRO A 572 0.49 10.18 -15.10
CA PRO A 572 1.78 9.51 -15.23
C PRO A 572 2.52 9.17 -13.90
N ASP A 573 2.06 9.68 -12.77
CA ASP A 573 2.70 9.50 -11.45
C ASP A 573 1.73 9.05 -10.33
N GLN A 574 0.52 8.59 -10.71
CA GLN A 574 -0.45 8.11 -9.73
C GLN A 574 -0.17 6.66 -9.33
N THR A 575 -0.50 6.33 -8.08
CA THR A 575 -0.34 4.98 -7.53
C THR A 575 -1.67 4.46 -6.99
N PRO A 576 -2.70 4.29 -7.85
CA PRO A 576 -4.03 3.89 -7.41
C PRO A 576 -4.03 2.53 -6.73
N TYR A 577 -5.09 2.30 -5.97
CA TYR A 577 -5.36 0.99 -5.39
C TYR A 577 -5.52 -0.04 -6.51
N VAL A 578 -5.29 -1.30 -6.18
CA VAL A 578 -5.54 -2.41 -7.10
C VAL A 578 -6.51 -3.38 -6.48
N THR A 579 -7.33 -3.98 -7.34
CA THR A 579 -8.13 -5.15 -7.02
C THR A 579 -7.53 -6.35 -7.75
N ILE A 580 -7.32 -7.43 -7.00
CA ILE A 580 -6.67 -8.65 -7.49
C ILE A 580 -7.63 -9.81 -7.31
N ARG A 581 -7.93 -10.52 -8.41
CA ARG A 581 -8.83 -11.67 -8.44
C ARG A 581 -8.17 -12.84 -9.15
N ASN A 582 -8.45 -14.06 -8.70
CA ASN A 582 -8.01 -15.24 -9.44
C ASN A 582 -8.80 -15.35 -10.76
N ARG A 583 -8.16 -15.71 -11.86
CA ARG A 583 -8.82 -15.80 -13.18
C ARG A 583 -9.89 -16.89 -13.22
N GLU A 584 -9.73 -17.99 -12.48
CA GLU A 584 -10.66 -19.12 -12.50
C GLU A 584 -11.73 -19.06 -11.42
N TYR A 585 -11.35 -18.65 -10.21
CA TYR A 585 -12.20 -18.72 -9.03
C TYR A 585 -12.62 -17.35 -8.47
N GLY A 586 -12.08 -16.26 -9.03
CA GLY A 586 -12.45 -14.90 -8.66
C GLY A 586 -13.83 -14.50 -9.16
N SER A 587 -14.42 -13.50 -8.50
CA SER A 587 -15.69 -12.87 -8.88
C SER A 587 -15.74 -11.44 -8.32
N GLU A 588 -16.81 -10.70 -8.61
CA GLU A 588 -16.98 -9.36 -8.03
C GLU A 588 -16.97 -9.34 -6.50
N SER A 589 -17.48 -10.39 -5.86
CA SER A 589 -17.49 -10.54 -4.40
C SER A 589 -16.31 -11.34 -3.85
N ASN A 590 -15.51 -11.98 -4.72
CA ASN A 590 -14.42 -12.86 -4.33
C ASN A 590 -13.07 -12.32 -4.80
N ILE A 591 -12.44 -11.56 -3.90
CA ILE A 591 -11.26 -10.74 -4.14
C ILE A 591 -10.12 -11.22 -3.25
N ALA A 592 -8.95 -11.44 -3.85
CA ALA A 592 -7.73 -11.85 -3.14
C ALA A 592 -7.09 -10.69 -2.37
N PHE A 593 -7.16 -9.50 -2.97
CA PHE A 593 -6.66 -8.26 -2.40
C PHE A 593 -7.34 -7.06 -3.06
N HIS A 594 -7.80 -6.11 -2.25
CA HIS A 594 -8.17 -4.76 -2.63
C HIS A 594 -7.45 -3.80 -1.69
N GLY A 595 -6.60 -2.92 -2.24
CA GLY A 595 -5.85 -1.97 -1.42
C GLY A 595 -4.63 -1.33 -2.08
N GLN A 596 -3.87 -0.61 -1.27
CA GLN A 596 -2.63 0.04 -1.65
C GLN A 596 -1.45 -0.94 -1.63
N LEU A 597 -0.70 -1.01 -2.72
CA LEU A 597 0.62 -1.65 -2.75
C LEU A 597 1.73 -0.65 -2.39
N TYR A 598 2.80 -1.18 -1.80
CA TYR A 598 4.03 -0.44 -1.47
C TYR A 598 5.25 -1.16 -2.04
N LYS A 599 6.23 -0.40 -2.52
CA LYS A 599 7.45 -0.95 -3.15
C LYS A 599 8.38 -1.56 -2.09
N ALA A 600 8.79 -2.81 -2.31
CA ALA A 600 9.79 -3.53 -1.51
C ALA A 600 11.13 -3.72 -2.27
N GLY A 601 11.14 -3.44 -3.57
CA GLY A 601 12.28 -3.64 -4.46
C GLY A 601 11.86 -3.48 -5.93
N GLU A 602 12.67 -3.99 -6.86
CA GLU A 602 12.28 -4.10 -8.26
C GLU A 602 11.22 -5.21 -8.42
N ASN A 603 10.08 -4.90 -9.05
CA ASN A 603 8.92 -5.79 -9.23
C ASN A 603 8.43 -6.51 -7.96
N THR A 604 8.77 -5.97 -6.79
CA THR A 604 8.50 -6.57 -5.49
C THR A 604 7.69 -5.60 -4.64
N TYR A 605 6.60 -6.08 -4.04
CA TYR A 605 5.60 -5.27 -3.37
C TYR A 605 5.14 -5.90 -2.06
N TYR A 606 4.57 -5.10 -1.17
CA TYR A 606 3.85 -5.58 0.01
C TYR A 606 2.66 -4.65 0.30
N PHE A 607 1.81 -5.07 1.25
CA PHE A 607 0.71 -4.26 1.76
C PHE A 607 0.61 -4.44 3.28
N ILE A 608 -0.06 -3.51 3.95
CA ILE A 608 0.05 -3.36 5.41
C ILE A 608 -1.21 -3.75 6.13
N ASN A 609 -2.36 -3.87 5.45
CA ASN A 609 -3.64 -4.04 6.12
C ASN A 609 -3.69 -5.32 6.97
N HIS A 610 -3.30 -5.19 8.24
CA HIS A 610 -3.21 -6.26 9.22
C HIS A 610 -4.56 -6.53 9.88
N LYS A 611 -5.56 -5.69 9.63
CA LYS A 611 -6.93 -5.93 10.10
C LYS A 611 -7.61 -6.98 9.24
N ASP A 612 -7.58 -6.80 7.92
CA ASP A 612 -8.38 -7.62 7.00
C ASP A 612 -7.60 -8.73 6.32
N TYR A 613 -6.26 -8.65 6.33
CA TYR A 613 -5.35 -9.58 5.65
C TYR A 613 -4.26 -10.17 6.55
N ASN A 614 -4.40 -10.10 7.88
CA ASN A 614 -3.54 -10.86 8.82
C ASN A 614 -3.96 -12.33 8.90
N ILE A 615 -3.87 -12.97 7.73
CA ILE A 615 -4.23 -14.34 7.48
C ILE A 615 -2.93 -15.12 7.25
N LYS A 616 -2.89 -16.35 7.72
CA LYS A 616 -1.74 -17.24 7.59
C LYS A 616 -2.18 -18.53 6.95
N SER A 617 -1.30 -19.11 6.15
CA SER A 617 -1.46 -20.49 5.72
C SER A 617 -1.38 -21.44 6.92
N ASP A 618 -1.96 -22.62 6.77
CA ASP A 618 -1.75 -23.74 7.67
C ASP A 618 -0.35 -24.37 7.49
N ASN A 619 -0.12 -25.50 8.16
CA ASN A 619 1.14 -26.24 8.12
C ASN A 619 1.42 -26.97 6.80
N VAL A 620 0.45 -27.01 5.88
CA VAL A 620 0.59 -27.56 4.53
C VAL A 620 0.50 -26.48 3.46
N GLY A 621 0.59 -25.20 3.83
CA GLY A 621 0.64 -24.08 2.89
C GLY A 621 -0.71 -23.63 2.33
N LYS A 622 -1.84 -24.15 2.84
CA LYS A 622 -3.19 -23.76 2.41
C LYS A 622 -3.76 -22.64 3.27
N PHE A 623 -4.47 -21.72 2.65
CA PHE A 623 -5.06 -20.57 3.33
C PHE A 623 -6.51 -20.88 3.75
N PRO A 624 -6.96 -20.32 4.89
CA PRO A 624 -8.34 -20.48 5.34
C PRO A 624 -9.35 -19.65 4.53
N ASP A 625 -8.88 -18.67 3.75
CA ASP A 625 -9.66 -17.75 2.93
C ASP A 625 -8.92 -17.44 1.62
N MET A 626 -9.65 -17.02 0.58
CA MET A 626 -9.07 -16.48 -0.66
C MET A 626 -8.58 -15.03 -0.42
N LYS A 627 -7.61 -14.86 0.46
CA LYS A 627 -7.00 -13.57 0.76
C LYS A 627 -5.52 -13.71 0.92
N PHE A 628 -4.76 -12.79 0.32
CA PHE A 628 -3.32 -12.73 0.50
C PHE A 628 -2.95 -12.38 1.93
N SER A 629 -1.75 -12.76 2.37
CA SER A 629 -1.24 -12.39 3.68
C SER A 629 -0.52 -11.04 3.65
N CYS A 630 -0.84 -10.14 4.57
CA CYS A 630 -0.04 -8.94 4.84
C CYS A 630 1.37 -9.26 5.39
N GLY A 631 1.65 -10.54 5.70
CA GLY A 631 2.98 -11.02 6.07
C GLY A 631 3.87 -11.36 4.87
N ASP A 632 3.30 -11.35 3.66
CA ASP A 632 4.05 -11.68 2.44
C ASP A 632 4.61 -10.45 1.74
N THR A 633 5.78 -10.67 1.15
CA THR A 633 6.31 -9.80 0.10
C THR A 633 6.04 -10.51 -1.23
N LEU A 634 5.40 -9.81 -2.16
CA LEU A 634 4.89 -10.36 -3.41
C LEU A 634 5.74 -9.92 -4.61
N VAL A 635 5.94 -10.81 -5.57
CA VAL A 635 6.57 -10.55 -6.86
C VAL A 635 5.52 -10.77 -7.94
N PHE A 636 5.41 -9.83 -8.88
CA PHE A 636 4.41 -9.85 -9.94
C PHE A 636 5.08 -9.98 -11.29
N ASP A 637 4.69 -11.01 -12.05
CA ASP A 637 5.17 -11.28 -13.41
C ASP A 637 3.99 -11.14 -14.38
N GLN A 638 3.98 -10.10 -15.23
CA GLN A 638 2.87 -9.85 -16.16
C GLN A 638 2.85 -10.86 -17.30
N ILE A 639 1.65 -11.29 -17.67
CA ILE A 639 1.37 -12.20 -18.78
C ILE A 639 0.78 -11.37 -19.92
N THR A 640 1.56 -11.17 -20.98
CA THR A 640 1.16 -10.39 -22.17
C THR A 640 0.84 -11.26 -23.39
N ASP A 641 1.01 -12.58 -23.26
CA ASP A 641 0.75 -13.53 -24.35
C ASP A 641 -0.76 -13.56 -24.68
N LYS A 642 -1.09 -13.20 -25.93
CA LYS A 642 -2.47 -13.18 -26.44
C LYS A 642 -3.11 -14.56 -26.50
N SER A 643 -2.31 -15.61 -26.71
CA SER A 643 -2.81 -16.99 -26.68
C SER A 643 -3.30 -17.42 -25.29
N VAL A 644 -2.91 -16.68 -24.26
CA VAL A 644 -3.34 -16.86 -22.87
C VAL A 644 -4.46 -15.88 -22.51
N THR A 645 -4.26 -14.59 -22.77
CA THR A 645 -5.17 -13.51 -22.34
C THR A 645 -6.48 -13.48 -23.13
N GLU A 646 -6.44 -13.72 -24.44
CA GLU A 646 -7.63 -13.68 -25.32
C GLU A 646 -8.32 -15.06 -25.45
N ASN A 647 -7.72 -16.13 -24.93
CA ASN A 647 -8.26 -17.49 -25.06
C ASN A 647 -9.33 -17.81 -23.99
N GLY A 648 -10.59 -17.72 -24.39
CA GLY A 648 -11.75 -18.05 -23.55
C GLY A 648 -11.97 -19.55 -23.29
N LYS A 649 -11.18 -20.46 -23.85
CA LYS A 649 -11.22 -21.91 -23.56
C LYS A 649 -9.94 -22.38 -22.85
N LEU A 650 -9.08 -21.46 -22.38
CA LEU A 650 -7.80 -21.77 -21.77
C LEU A 650 -7.95 -22.71 -20.57
N GLY A 651 -7.08 -23.72 -20.49
CA GLY A 651 -7.02 -24.67 -19.39
C GLY A 651 -8.05 -25.78 -19.43
N TYR A 652 -8.84 -25.90 -20.50
CA TYR A 652 -9.81 -26.98 -20.67
C TYR A 652 -9.78 -27.56 -22.08
N LYS A 653 -9.98 -28.88 -22.20
CA LYS A 653 -10.09 -29.52 -23.52
C LYS A 653 -11.38 -29.06 -24.21
N ASN A 654 -11.22 -28.45 -25.38
CA ASN A 654 -12.31 -28.10 -26.27
C ASN A 654 -12.23 -28.95 -27.54
N PHE A 655 -13.17 -29.88 -27.72
CA PHE A 655 -13.24 -30.67 -28.95
C PHE A 655 -13.91 -29.87 -30.05
N THR A 656 -13.41 -29.98 -31.28
CA THR A 656 -14.05 -29.36 -32.43
C THR A 656 -15.33 -30.13 -32.78
N LYS A 657 -16.30 -29.44 -33.40
CA LYS A 657 -17.55 -30.08 -33.83
C LYS A 657 -17.30 -31.24 -34.80
N ASP A 658 -16.31 -31.11 -35.68
CA ASP A 658 -15.95 -32.14 -36.64
C ASP A 658 -15.29 -33.34 -35.95
N ALA A 659 -14.38 -33.12 -35.00
CA ALA A 659 -13.80 -34.19 -34.20
C ALA A 659 -14.89 -34.99 -33.46
N LEU A 660 -15.85 -34.31 -32.84
CA LEU A 660 -17.00 -34.95 -32.17
C LEU A 660 -17.87 -35.81 -33.10
N ALA A 661 -17.89 -35.54 -34.41
CA ALA A 661 -18.69 -36.30 -35.38
C ALA A 661 -17.95 -37.52 -35.94
N TYR A 662 -16.63 -37.40 -36.13
CA TYR A 662 -15.83 -38.32 -36.96
C TYR A 662 -14.66 -38.99 -36.24
N GLU A 663 -14.37 -38.63 -35.00
CA GLU A 663 -13.29 -39.22 -34.23
C GLU A 663 -13.83 -40.06 -33.08
N THR A 664 -13.02 -41.04 -32.70
CA THR A 664 -13.08 -41.73 -31.42
C THR A 664 -11.75 -41.48 -30.70
N TRP A 665 -11.67 -41.72 -29.39
CA TRP A 665 -10.46 -41.39 -28.63
C TRP A 665 -9.96 -42.56 -27.78
N GLY A 666 -8.69 -42.90 -27.97
CA GLY A 666 -7.90 -43.55 -26.93
C GLY A 666 -7.59 -42.53 -25.83
N VAL A 667 -7.71 -42.95 -24.58
CA VAL A 667 -7.43 -42.06 -23.42
C VAL A 667 -6.20 -42.61 -22.71
N LYS A 668 -5.04 -42.02 -23.01
CA LYS A 668 -3.75 -42.41 -22.46
C LYS A 668 -3.61 -41.84 -21.04
N TYR A 669 -3.17 -42.66 -20.10
CA TYR A 669 -2.93 -42.26 -18.72
C TYR A 669 -1.51 -41.71 -18.57
N SER A 670 -1.38 -40.54 -17.98
CA SER A 670 -0.10 -39.84 -17.78
C SER A 670 0.60 -40.43 -16.54
N THR A 671 1.52 -41.39 -16.73
CA THR A 671 2.35 -41.93 -15.65
C THR A 671 3.83 -41.91 -15.98
N ALA A 672 4.63 -41.37 -15.06
CA ALA A 672 6.08 -41.53 -15.08
C ALA A 672 6.46 -42.80 -14.31
N ASP A 673 6.72 -43.92 -15.00
CA ASP A 673 7.28 -45.10 -14.31
C ASP A 673 8.84 -45.12 -14.27
N THR A 674 9.58 -44.16 -14.89
CA THR A 674 11.04 -43.95 -14.68
C THR A 674 11.43 -42.48 -14.50
N TYR A 675 12.57 -42.26 -13.83
CA TYR A 675 13.24 -40.96 -13.79
C TYR A 675 13.66 -40.56 -15.22
N GLN A 676 13.10 -39.46 -15.73
CA GLN A 676 13.24 -38.93 -17.11
C GLN A 676 12.35 -39.58 -18.20
N GLY A 677 11.28 -40.32 -17.87
CA GLY A 677 10.35 -40.80 -18.90
C GLY A 677 8.98 -41.27 -18.41
N LEU A 678 7.95 -40.98 -19.21
CA LEU A 678 6.66 -41.67 -19.13
C LEU A 678 6.88 -43.12 -19.59
N ASN A 679 6.86 -44.05 -18.65
CA ASN A 679 7.05 -45.47 -18.94
C ASN A 679 5.75 -46.09 -19.43
N ASN A 680 5.86 -46.87 -20.50
CA ASN A 680 4.83 -47.73 -21.11
C ASN A 680 3.47 -47.08 -21.29
N ASP A 681 3.05 -46.96 -22.55
CA ASP A 681 1.71 -46.46 -22.87
C ASP A 681 0.64 -47.28 -22.14
N LYS A 682 -0.02 -46.64 -21.19
CA LYS A 682 -1.19 -47.16 -20.48
C LYS A 682 -2.41 -46.35 -20.89
N TYR A 683 -3.54 -47.03 -20.96
CA TYR A 683 -4.79 -46.48 -21.45
C TYR A 683 -5.93 -46.82 -20.51
N LEU A 684 -6.88 -45.88 -20.44
CA LEU A 684 -8.17 -46.10 -19.82
C LEU A 684 -8.95 -47.15 -20.65
N ASN A 685 -9.42 -48.20 -20.00
CA ASN A 685 -10.11 -49.35 -20.58
C ASN A 685 -11.35 -49.71 -19.79
N VAL A 686 -12.31 -50.37 -20.44
CA VAL A 686 -13.45 -50.99 -19.76
C VAL A 686 -13.16 -52.48 -19.67
N ASN A 687 -13.09 -53.03 -18.46
CA ASN A 687 -12.97 -54.48 -18.29
C ASN A 687 -14.27 -55.15 -18.78
N GLU A 688 -14.19 -55.95 -19.85
CA GLU A 688 -15.37 -56.56 -20.47
C GLU A 688 -16.08 -57.58 -19.55
N ASN A 689 -15.41 -58.12 -18.52
CA ASN A 689 -15.98 -59.12 -17.63
C ASN A 689 -16.91 -58.54 -16.58
N ASP A 690 -16.54 -57.40 -16.00
CA ASP A 690 -17.26 -56.79 -14.86
C ASP A 690 -17.65 -55.32 -15.08
N GLY A 691 -17.21 -54.71 -16.18
CA GLY A 691 -17.57 -53.37 -16.62
C GLY A 691 -16.77 -52.25 -15.97
N TYR A 692 -15.84 -52.51 -15.04
CA TYR A 692 -15.09 -51.43 -14.38
C TYR A 692 -14.17 -50.68 -15.35
N LEU A 693 -14.05 -49.38 -15.13
CA LEU A 693 -13.08 -48.53 -15.82
C LEU A 693 -11.73 -48.70 -15.13
N VAL A 694 -10.75 -49.21 -15.88
CA VAL A 694 -9.42 -49.60 -15.40
C VAL A 694 -8.33 -48.98 -16.27
N VAL A 695 -7.11 -48.95 -15.77
CA VAL A 695 -5.93 -48.61 -16.57
C VAL A 695 -5.18 -49.89 -16.95
N GLU A 696 -4.92 -50.06 -18.25
CA GLU A 696 -4.23 -51.23 -18.82
C GLU A 696 -3.24 -50.82 -19.93
N ASN A 697 -2.37 -51.74 -20.37
CA ASN A 697 -1.35 -51.46 -21.39
C ASN A 697 -1.88 -51.40 -22.83
N ASN A 698 -3.04 -52.03 -23.10
CA ASN A 698 -3.61 -52.05 -24.43
C ASN A 698 -4.56 -50.85 -24.60
N GLN A 699 -4.59 -50.23 -25.78
CA GLN A 699 -5.58 -49.20 -26.05
C GLN A 699 -6.98 -49.83 -26.16
N TRP A 700 -7.97 -49.21 -25.50
CA TRP A 700 -9.37 -49.62 -25.60
C TRP A 700 -9.91 -49.47 -27.03
N LYS A 701 -11.04 -50.13 -27.32
CA LYS A 701 -11.87 -49.89 -28.51
C LYS A 701 -12.55 -48.51 -28.38
N ASP A 702 -11.74 -47.46 -28.50
CA ASP A 702 -11.94 -46.01 -28.46
C ASP A 702 -13.27 -45.45 -27.89
N PHE A 703 -13.17 -44.44 -27.02
CA PHE A 703 -14.31 -43.72 -26.47
C PHE A 703 -14.92 -42.73 -27.48
N GLU A 704 -16.22 -42.46 -27.35
CA GLU A 704 -16.86 -41.31 -28.02
C GLU A 704 -17.21 -40.23 -26.97
N VAL A 705 -16.95 -38.96 -27.29
CA VAL A 705 -17.23 -37.82 -26.43
C VAL A 705 -18.52 -37.16 -26.90
N ALA A 706 -19.44 -36.86 -25.98
CA ALA A 706 -20.67 -36.11 -26.27
C ALA A 706 -20.78 -34.88 -25.38
N VAL A 707 -21.16 -33.75 -25.97
CA VAL A 707 -21.38 -32.48 -25.26
C VAL A 707 -22.70 -32.52 -24.50
N LEU A 708 -22.67 -32.15 -23.22
CA LEU A 708 -23.85 -32.01 -22.37
C LEU A 708 -24.26 -30.56 -22.17
N ALA A 709 -23.30 -29.71 -21.81
CA ALA A 709 -23.54 -28.31 -21.50
C ALA A 709 -22.28 -27.46 -21.74
N GLU A 710 -22.48 -26.18 -22.02
CA GLU A 710 -21.42 -25.18 -21.91
C GLU A 710 -21.63 -24.34 -20.65
N ASN A 711 -20.53 -23.91 -20.04
CA ASN A 711 -20.55 -23.04 -18.87
C ASN A 711 -19.54 -21.91 -19.02
N ASN A 712 -19.97 -20.68 -18.76
CA ASN A 712 -19.11 -19.52 -18.62
C ASN A 712 -18.77 -19.33 -17.14
N PHE A 713 -17.49 -19.19 -16.82
CA PHE A 713 -16.99 -19.17 -15.45
C PHE A 713 -15.72 -18.31 -15.34
N GLY A 714 -15.22 -18.15 -14.11
CA GLY A 714 -14.04 -17.35 -13.84
C GLY A 714 -14.26 -15.85 -14.05
N TYR A 715 -13.17 -15.12 -13.90
CA TYR A 715 -13.14 -13.66 -14.00
C TYR A 715 -12.44 -13.23 -15.29
N GLY A 716 -13.22 -12.67 -16.22
CA GLY A 716 -12.70 -11.90 -17.35
C GLY A 716 -12.77 -10.40 -17.05
N SER A 717 -11.92 -9.60 -17.70
CA SER A 717 -11.90 -8.16 -17.53
C SER A 717 -11.52 -7.48 -18.85
N GLU A 718 -12.42 -6.63 -19.35
CA GLU A 718 -12.11 -5.76 -20.50
C GLU A 718 -11.00 -4.76 -20.15
N LYS A 719 -11.01 -4.23 -18.92
CA LYS A 719 -10.01 -3.28 -18.42
C LYS A 719 -8.61 -3.88 -18.40
N ALA A 720 -8.49 -5.16 -18.04
CA ALA A 720 -7.23 -5.89 -18.02
C ALA A 720 -6.91 -6.61 -19.35
N GLY A 721 -7.79 -6.55 -20.35
CA GLY A 721 -7.63 -7.27 -21.62
C GLY A 721 -7.67 -8.80 -21.49
N VAL A 722 -8.45 -9.33 -20.54
CA VAL A 722 -8.54 -10.76 -20.24
C VAL A 722 -9.93 -11.28 -20.63
N ALA A 723 -9.97 -12.25 -21.53
CA ALA A 723 -11.22 -12.91 -21.93
C ALA A 723 -11.83 -13.73 -20.80
N ALA A 724 -13.16 -13.69 -20.69
CA ALA A 724 -13.93 -14.57 -19.83
C ALA A 724 -13.71 -16.05 -20.23
N LEU A 725 -13.67 -16.94 -19.24
CA LEU A 725 -13.47 -18.36 -19.48
C LEU A 725 -14.80 -19.06 -19.74
N SER A 726 -14.73 -20.09 -20.57
CA SER A 726 -15.82 -21.01 -20.84
C SER A 726 -15.28 -22.43 -20.95
N ARG A 727 -16.08 -23.38 -20.51
CA ARG A 727 -15.75 -24.80 -20.53
C ARG A 727 -16.96 -25.61 -20.94
N THR A 728 -16.71 -26.83 -21.37
CA THR A 728 -17.75 -27.72 -21.87
C THR A 728 -17.79 -28.96 -21.00
N VAL A 729 -18.99 -29.33 -20.54
CA VAL A 729 -19.27 -30.59 -19.85
C VAL A 729 -19.46 -31.65 -20.91
N TYR A 730 -18.76 -32.76 -20.76
CA TYR A 730 -18.88 -33.91 -21.64
C TYR A 730 -19.38 -35.14 -20.90
N THR A 731 -19.90 -36.12 -21.64
CA THR A 731 -20.07 -37.49 -21.18
C THR A 731 -19.28 -38.42 -22.11
N LEU A 732 -18.77 -39.52 -21.55
CA LEU A 732 -18.05 -40.53 -22.32
C LEU A 732 -18.97 -41.70 -22.67
N LYS A 733 -19.10 -41.97 -23.97
CA LYS A 733 -19.78 -43.12 -24.55
C LYS A 733 -18.77 -44.25 -24.78
N VAL A 734 -19.20 -45.48 -24.49
CA VAL A 734 -18.40 -46.68 -24.73
C VAL A 734 -18.94 -47.37 -25.96
N ARG A 735 -18.08 -47.57 -26.97
CA ARG A 735 -18.48 -48.21 -28.21
C ARG A 735 -18.91 -49.66 -27.97
N ASP A 736 -20.02 -50.00 -28.61
CA ASP A 736 -20.61 -51.32 -28.67
C ASP A 736 -20.48 -51.82 -30.13
N ASN A 737 -20.08 -53.08 -30.32
CA ASN A 737 -19.82 -53.66 -31.65
C ASN A 737 -21.11 -54.12 -32.38
N ASN A 738 -22.31 -53.85 -31.85
CA ASN A 738 -23.60 -54.23 -32.43
C ASN A 738 -24.23 -53.09 -33.23
N LEU A 739 -24.21 -53.27 -34.56
CA LEU A 739 -25.18 -52.85 -35.58
C LEU A 739 -26.05 -51.59 -35.32
N ILE A 740 -25.70 -50.52 -36.05
CA ILE A 740 -26.53 -49.38 -36.50
C ILE A 740 -26.78 -48.25 -35.45
N ASP A 741 -26.70 -48.49 -34.14
CA ASP A 741 -26.92 -47.46 -33.09
C ASP A 741 -25.90 -47.56 -31.93
N ASN A 742 -25.00 -46.59 -31.78
CA ASN A 742 -24.02 -46.47 -30.69
C ASN A 742 -24.50 -45.59 -29.50
N ASN A 743 -25.79 -45.54 -29.15
CA ASN A 743 -26.28 -44.59 -28.14
C ASN A 743 -26.58 -45.17 -26.76
N TRP A 744 -26.16 -46.40 -26.43
CA TRP A 744 -26.69 -47.07 -25.24
C TRP A 744 -25.73 -47.25 -24.07
N LYS A 745 -24.40 -47.26 -24.25
CA LYS A 745 -23.45 -47.49 -23.14
C LYS A 745 -22.60 -46.26 -22.83
N TYR A 746 -22.50 -45.92 -21.56
CA TYR A 746 -21.80 -44.73 -21.06
C TYR A 746 -20.92 -45.08 -19.87
N ILE A 747 -19.93 -44.25 -19.63
CA ILE A 747 -19.22 -44.22 -18.36
C ILE A 747 -20.15 -43.63 -17.30
N VAL A 748 -20.31 -44.37 -16.22
CA VAL A 748 -21.14 -44.05 -15.06
C VAL A 748 -20.34 -44.29 -13.79
N VAL A 749 -20.84 -43.79 -12.67
CA VAL A 749 -20.35 -44.14 -11.33
C VAL A 749 -21.42 -44.95 -10.61
N LYS A 750 -20.99 -46.04 -9.97
CA LYS A 750 -21.79 -46.83 -9.03
C LYS A 750 -20.92 -47.27 -7.86
N ASP A 751 -21.56 -47.46 -6.72
CA ASP A 751 -20.92 -48.06 -5.56
C ASP A 751 -20.79 -49.59 -5.75
N ASP A 752 -19.66 -50.14 -5.30
CA ASP A 752 -19.50 -51.58 -5.16
C ASP A 752 -20.28 -52.12 -3.95
N GLU A 753 -20.21 -53.43 -3.70
CA GLU A 753 -20.89 -54.08 -2.56
C GLU A 753 -20.46 -53.53 -1.19
N ASN A 754 -19.30 -52.87 -1.10
CA ASN A 754 -18.76 -52.26 0.12
C ASN A 754 -19.05 -50.76 0.21
N GLY A 755 -19.78 -50.18 -0.75
CA GLY A 755 -20.08 -48.75 -0.79
C GLY A 755 -18.95 -47.88 -1.39
N ASN A 756 -17.97 -48.48 -2.07
CA ASN A 756 -16.90 -47.71 -2.73
C ASN A 756 -17.34 -47.29 -4.14
N PRO A 757 -17.25 -45.99 -4.49
CA PRO A 757 -17.62 -45.51 -5.81
C PRO A 757 -16.55 -45.84 -6.84
N TYR A 758 -16.94 -46.48 -7.94
CA TYR A 758 -16.06 -46.72 -9.10
C TYR A 758 -16.71 -46.31 -10.40
N TYR A 759 -15.88 -45.77 -11.30
CA TYR A 759 -16.29 -45.55 -12.69
C TYR A 759 -16.36 -46.90 -13.40
N GLN A 760 -17.42 -47.08 -14.18
CA GLN A 760 -17.72 -48.32 -14.88
C GLN A 760 -18.63 -48.06 -16.08
N MET A 761 -18.76 -49.02 -16.97
CA MET A 761 -19.70 -48.97 -18.08
C MET A 761 -21.08 -49.44 -17.64
N ALA A 762 -22.13 -48.70 -18.02
CA ALA A 762 -23.50 -49.14 -17.88
C ALA A 762 -24.36 -48.70 -19.06
N HIS A 763 -25.52 -49.33 -19.20
CA HIS A 763 -26.50 -48.90 -20.16
C HIS A 763 -27.19 -47.62 -19.67
N LEU A 764 -27.40 -46.64 -20.56
CA LEU A 764 -28.05 -45.36 -20.25
C LEU A 764 -29.43 -45.52 -19.57
N LYS A 765 -30.16 -46.59 -19.88
CA LYS A 765 -31.46 -46.92 -19.27
C LYS A 765 -31.37 -47.19 -17.76
N ASP A 766 -30.20 -47.60 -17.28
CA ASP A 766 -29.93 -47.95 -15.90
C ASP A 766 -29.47 -46.74 -15.09
N VAL A 767 -29.16 -45.61 -15.75
CA VAL A 767 -28.83 -44.34 -15.10
C VAL A 767 -30.09 -43.76 -14.46
N ASP A 768 -30.01 -43.55 -13.14
CA ASP A 768 -31.10 -42.98 -12.34
C ASP A 768 -30.66 -41.77 -11.48
N GLY A 769 -29.38 -41.43 -11.50
CA GLY A 769 -28.76 -40.33 -10.75
C GLY A 769 -28.49 -40.61 -9.28
N LYS A 770 -29.16 -41.60 -8.69
CA LYS A 770 -29.10 -41.92 -7.26
C LYS A 770 -28.23 -43.14 -6.96
N ASN A 771 -28.43 -44.23 -7.70
CA ASN A 771 -27.69 -45.48 -7.55
C ASN A 771 -26.70 -45.66 -8.70
N VAL A 772 -27.03 -45.11 -9.87
CA VAL A 772 -26.17 -45.08 -11.05
C VAL A 772 -26.13 -43.65 -11.58
N LYS A 773 -24.99 -42.97 -11.38
CA LYS A 773 -24.79 -41.59 -11.83
C LYS A 773 -24.06 -41.56 -13.17
N LEU A 774 -24.52 -40.74 -14.11
CA LEU A 774 -23.78 -40.51 -15.36
C LEU A 774 -22.42 -39.88 -15.06
N GLY A 775 -21.35 -40.34 -15.71
CA GLY A 775 -20.04 -39.70 -15.65
C GLY A 775 -20.04 -38.44 -16.50
N THR A 776 -20.03 -37.29 -15.86
CA THR A 776 -20.04 -35.97 -16.52
C THR A 776 -18.71 -35.29 -16.28
N PHE A 777 -17.95 -34.86 -17.28
CA PHE A 777 -16.57 -34.43 -17.08
C PHE A 777 -16.27 -33.05 -17.69
N TYR A 778 -15.50 -32.26 -16.96
CA TYR A 778 -14.58 -31.29 -17.54
C TYR A 778 -13.20 -31.93 -17.64
N PHE A 779 -12.48 -31.62 -18.70
CA PHE A 779 -11.09 -32.04 -18.87
C PHE A 779 -10.21 -30.82 -18.61
N LYS A 780 -9.68 -30.73 -17.40
CA LYS A 780 -8.91 -29.57 -16.92
C LYS A 780 -7.42 -29.82 -17.08
N ALA A 781 -6.72 -28.89 -17.72
CA ALA A 781 -5.27 -28.99 -17.94
C ALA A 781 -4.54 -28.99 -16.59
N ASP A 782 -3.62 -29.94 -16.41
CA ASP A 782 -2.86 -30.12 -15.16
C ASP A 782 -1.40 -30.49 -15.43
N GLN A 783 -1.12 -31.23 -16.50
CA GLN A 783 0.23 -31.71 -16.82
C GLN A 783 0.51 -31.61 -18.32
N LEU A 784 1.78 -31.80 -18.69
CA LEU A 784 2.27 -32.01 -20.04
C LEU A 784 2.88 -33.40 -20.17
N THR A 785 2.75 -34.02 -21.33
CA THR A 785 3.54 -35.18 -21.70
C THR A 785 5.00 -34.79 -21.93
N ALA A 786 5.89 -35.80 -22.04
CA ALA A 786 7.27 -35.58 -22.47
C ALA A 786 7.38 -34.89 -23.85
N ASP A 787 6.37 -35.09 -24.71
CA ASP A 787 6.29 -34.49 -26.05
C ASP A 787 5.64 -33.09 -26.03
N GLY A 788 5.18 -32.62 -24.87
CA GLY A 788 4.55 -31.31 -24.68
C GLY A 788 3.03 -31.28 -24.89
N ASP A 789 2.38 -32.43 -25.08
CA ASP A 789 0.92 -32.50 -25.18
C ASP A 789 0.27 -32.25 -23.82
N THR A 790 -0.87 -31.56 -23.81
CA THR A 790 -1.60 -31.32 -22.56
C THR A 790 -2.30 -32.58 -22.06
N SER A 791 -2.00 -32.95 -20.82
CA SER A 791 -2.70 -33.96 -20.03
C SER A 791 -3.77 -33.30 -19.16
N TYR A 792 -4.95 -33.90 -19.13
CA TYR A 792 -6.14 -33.35 -18.49
C TYR A 792 -6.61 -34.21 -17.32
N VAL A 793 -6.87 -33.57 -16.19
CA VAL A 793 -7.62 -34.14 -15.07
C VAL A 793 -9.10 -34.20 -15.43
N PHE A 794 -9.72 -35.34 -15.16
CA PHE A 794 -11.13 -35.57 -15.42
C PHE A 794 -11.93 -35.13 -14.18
N VAL A 795 -12.39 -33.88 -14.18
CA VAL A 795 -13.21 -33.33 -13.10
C VAL A 795 -14.67 -33.70 -13.36
N ASP A 796 -15.23 -34.53 -12.51
CA ASP A 796 -16.64 -34.89 -12.55
C ASP A 796 -17.53 -33.69 -12.19
N ALA A 797 -18.36 -33.28 -13.13
CA ALA A 797 -19.16 -32.07 -13.07
C ALA A 797 -20.42 -32.20 -12.20
N THR A 798 -20.90 -33.39 -11.84
CA THR A 798 -22.17 -33.56 -11.11
C THR A 798 -22.05 -34.45 -9.87
N GLY A 799 -22.89 -34.19 -8.87
CA GLY A 799 -23.07 -35.07 -7.72
C GLY A 799 -24.22 -36.07 -7.91
N TRP A 800 -24.46 -36.89 -6.88
CA TRP A 800 -25.59 -37.82 -6.82
C TRP A 800 -26.90 -37.08 -6.56
N THR A 801 -28.01 -37.58 -7.11
CA THR A 801 -29.36 -37.08 -6.80
C THR A 801 -29.93 -37.76 -5.55
N LYS A 802 -30.79 -37.06 -4.80
CA LYS A 802 -31.44 -37.59 -3.59
C LYS A 802 -32.46 -38.70 -3.90
N THR A 803 -33.04 -38.64 -5.09
CA THR A 803 -34.14 -39.49 -5.56
C THR A 803 -33.81 -40.07 -6.93
N ALA A 804 -34.36 -41.25 -7.22
CA ALA A 804 -34.17 -41.97 -8.49
C ALA A 804 -35.25 -41.56 -9.50
N ASP A 805 -35.37 -40.25 -9.74
CA ASP A 805 -36.55 -39.65 -10.38
C ASP A 805 -36.53 -39.68 -11.92
N PHE A 806 -35.41 -40.10 -12.53
CA PHE A 806 -35.20 -39.97 -13.97
C PHE A 806 -34.68 -41.27 -14.58
N LYS A 807 -35.57 -42.11 -15.14
CA LYS A 807 -35.17 -43.24 -16.01
C LYS A 807 -35.38 -42.85 -17.47
N LYS A 808 -34.39 -43.13 -18.33
CA LYS A 808 -34.30 -42.96 -19.82
C LYS A 808 -33.47 -41.76 -20.32
N GLU A 809 -33.16 -41.80 -21.61
CA GLU A 809 -32.38 -40.94 -22.55
C GLU A 809 -32.17 -39.45 -22.21
N GLY A 810 -32.98 -38.85 -21.33
CA GLY A 810 -32.87 -37.46 -20.92
C GLY A 810 -31.56 -37.11 -20.20
N TRP A 811 -30.91 -38.02 -19.46
CA TRP A 811 -29.65 -37.74 -18.74
C TRP A 811 -28.51 -37.25 -19.62
N ALA A 812 -28.43 -37.71 -20.88
CA ALA A 812 -27.43 -37.26 -21.84
C ALA A 812 -27.73 -35.85 -22.43
N THR A 813 -28.81 -35.21 -21.99
CA THR A 813 -29.24 -33.87 -22.43
C THR A 813 -29.74 -32.99 -21.27
N PHE A 814 -29.85 -33.53 -20.06
CA PHE A 814 -30.45 -32.89 -18.90
C PHE A 814 -29.41 -32.14 -18.08
N THR A 815 -29.59 -30.83 -17.94
CA THR A 815 -28.67 -29.94 -17.22
C THR A 815 -29.14 -29.62 -15.80
N GLY A 816 -30.25 -30.19 -15.32
CA GLY A 816 -30.83 -29.82 -14.02
C GLY A 816 -29.93 -30.10 -12.82
N VAL A 817 -29.18 -31.21 -12.81
CA VAL A 817 -28.20 -31.52 -11.74
C VAL A 817 -26.95 -30.65 -11.85
N LEU A 818 -26.51 -30.35 -13.07
CA LEU A 818 -25.40 -29.41 -13.29
C LEU A 818 -25.74 -28.04 -12.66
N ASN A 819 -26.98 -27.61 -12.79
CA ASN A 819 -27.48 -26.35 -12.24
C ASN A 819 -27.97 -26.44 -10.79
N SER A 820 -27.77 -27.57 -10.09
CA SER A 820 -28.09 -27.66 -8.66
C SER A 820 -26.89 -27.26 -7.80
N VAL A 821 -27.20 -26.78 -6.60
CA VAL A 821 -26.20 -26.43 -5.58
C VAL A 821 -25.29 -27.64 -5.28
N ASN A 822 -23.99 -27.40 -5.26
CA ASN A 822 -23.00 -28.38 -4.84
C ASN A 822 -22.89 -28.38 -3.31
N GLU A 823 -23.52 -29.37 -2.67
CA GLU A 823 -23.50 -29.54 -1.21
C GLU A 823 -22.11 -29.92 -0.65
N TYR A 824 -21.16 -30.29 -1.52
CA TYR A 824 -19.79 -30.70 -1.17
C TYR A 824 -18.74 -29.65 -1.53
N ASP A 825 -19.18 -28.46 -1.92
CA ASP A 825 -18.28 -27.39 -2.29
C ASP A 825 -17.50 -26.87 -1.09
N TYR A 826 -16.40 -26.17 -1.37
CA TYR A 826 -15.60 -25.55 -0.33
C TYR A 826 -16.49 -24.61 0.48
N ALA A 827 -16.58 -24.82 1.80
CA ALA A 827 -17.58 -24.16 2.66
C ALA A 827 -17.55 -22.62 2.60
N LYS A 828 -16.46 -22.05 2.08
CA LYS A 828 -16.25 -20.61 1.89
C LYS A 828 -16.81 -20.05 0.58
N TYR A 829 -17.13 -20.91 -0.39
CA TYR A 829 -17.93 -20.58 -1.58
C TYR A 829 -19.35 -21.06 -1.36
N PRO A 830 -20.24 -20.22 -0.80
CA PRO A 830 -21.60 -20.66 -0.50
C PRO A 830 -22.32 -21.05 -1.80
N GLU A 831 -22.74 -22.32 -1.82
CA GLU A 831 -23.75 -22.84 -2.74
C GLU A 831 -23.42 -22.69 -4.25
N ARG A 832 -22.13 -22.76 -4.65
CA ARG A 832 -21.83 -22.82 -6.10
C ARG A 832 -22.56 -24.01 -6.71
N LEU A 833 -23.04 -23.82 -7.92
CA LEU A 833 -23.62 -24.90 -8.70
C LEU A 833 -22.54 -25.93 -9.02
N TYR A 834 -22.93 -27.20 -9.13
CA TYR A 834 -22.05 -28.29 -9.60
C TYR A 834 -21.34 -27.92 -10.90
N ILE A 835 -22.05 -27.28 -11.83
CA ILE A 835 -21.48 -26.82 -13.10
C ILE A 835 -20.36 -25.79 -12.93
N GLY A 836 -20.36 -25.02 -11.83
CA GLY A 836 -19.43 -23.92 -11.57
C GLY A 836 -18.03 -24.35 -11.09
N ASN A 837 -17.92 -25.48 -10.39
CA ASN A 837 -16.64 -26.02 -9.91
C ASN A 837 -16.43 -27.46 -10.37
N GLY A 838 -17.29 -28.35 -9.90
CA GLY A 838 -17.20 -29.80 -10.05
C GLY A 838 -17.47 -30.48 -8.69
N PHE A 839 -17.63 -31.79 -8.70
CA PHE A 839 -17.89 -32.60 -7.52
C PHE A 839 -16.62 -33.32 -7.02
N LYS A 840 -16.01 -34.14 -7.88
CA LYS A 840 -14.83 -34.97 -7.60
C LYS A 840 -13.97 -35.08 -8.86
N GLN A 841 -12.72 -35.51 -8.74
CA GLN A 841 -11.94 -35.91 -9.90
C GLN A 841 -11.92 -37.43 -10.04
N LEU A 842 -11.73 -37.92 -11.27
CA LEU A 842 -11.43 -39.33 -11.52
C LEU A 842 -9.97 -39.57 -11.15
N GLY A 843 -9.75 -40.50 -10.23
CA GLY A 843 -8.41 -40.97 -9.89
C GLY A 843 -8.26 -42.48 -10.07
N VAL A 844 -7.03 -42.96 -10.14
CA VAL A 844 -6.67 -44.35 -10.43
C VAL A 844 -6.09 -45.00 -9.17
N LYS A 845 -6.75 -46.04 -8.66
CA LYS A 845 -6.22 -46.78 -7.49
C LYS A 845 -4.99 -47.59 -7.90
N SER A 846 -3.84 -47.28 -7.32
CA SER A 846 -2.57 -47.96 -7.61
C SER A 846 -2.60 -49.48 -7.40
N GLN A 847 -3.37 -49.98 -6.43
CA GLN A 847 -3.44 -51.41 -6.10
C GLN A 847 -4.31 -52.24 -7.06
N THR A 848 -5.33 -51.63 -7.67
CA THR A 848 -6.33 -52.35 -8.47
C THR A 848 -6.47 -51.84 -9.89
N THR A 849 -5.77 -50.75 -10.23
CA THR A 849 -5.89 -49.95 -11.45
C THR A 849 -7.31 -49.44 -11.76
N LYS A 850 -8.27 -49.61 -10.84
CA LYS A 850 -9.65 -49.16 -10.99
C LYS A 850 -9.76 -47.65 -10.81
N SER A 851 -10.59 -47.03 -11.64
CA SER A 851 -10.91 -45.60 -11.58
C SER A 851 -11.97 -45.32 -10.52
N THR A 852 -11.75 -44.33 -9.65
CA THR A 852 -12.59 -44.00 -8.49
C THR A 852 -12.71 -42.48 -8.29
N TYR A 853 -13.47 -42.04 -7.29
CA TYR A 853 -13.51 -40.64 -6.89
C TYR A 853 -12.29 -40.26 -6.03
N VAL A 854 -11.69 -39.13 -6.39
CA VAL A 854 -10.69 -38.45 -5.57
C VAL A 854 -11.17 -37.03 -5.28
N THR A 855 -10.75 -36.48 -4.14
CA THR A 855 -11.12 -35.13 -3.72
C THR A 855 -10.57 -34.07 -4.67
N LEU A 856 -11.27 -32.93 -4.77
CA LEU A 856 -10.75 -31.73 -5.43
C LEU A 856 -9.82 -30.92 -4.50
N ASP A 857 -9.88 -31.18 -3.18
CA ASP A 857 -8.98 -30.55 -2.20
C ASP A 857 -7.60 -31.21 -2.25
N THR A 858 -6.77 -30.74 -3.16
CA THR A 858 -5.39 -31.23 -3.31
C THR A 858 -4.44 -30.37 -2.48
N ASP A 859 -3.47 -31.01 -1.85
CA ASP A 859 -2.38 -30.32 -1.15
C ASP A 859 -1.34 -29.81 -2.17
N PRO A 860 -0.51 -28.81 -1.82
CA PRO A 860 0.60 -28.38 -2.67
C PRO A 860 1.50 -29.55 -3.08
N GLU A 861 2.16 -29.42 -4.23
CA GLU A 861 3.04 -30.46 -4.79
C GLU A 861 2.33 -31.82 -5.09
N THR A 862 1.01 -31.92 -4.91
CA THR A 862 0.25 -33.14 -5.25
C THR A 862 0.00 -33.21 -6.75
N VAL A 863 0.53 -34.26 -7.39
CA VAL A 863 0.28 -34.57 -8.80
C VAL A 863 -1.07 -35.26 -8.94
N ASN A 864 -1.95 -34.75 -9.81
CA ASN A 864 -3.25 -35.33 -10.09
C ASN A 864 -3.17 -36.42 -11.16
N ASP A 865 -4.15 -37.33 -11.17
CA ASP A 865 -4.28 -38.32 -12.24
C ASP A 865 -4.79 -37.63 -13.52
N ALA A 866 -3.93 -37.55 -14.54
CA ALA A 866 -4.20 -36.82 -15.77
C ALA A 866 -4.12 -37.73 -17.01
N PHE A 867 -4.83 -37.33 -18.08
CA PHE A 867 -5.02 -38.16 -19.28
C PHE A 867 -4.88 -37.37 -20.57
N VAL A 868 -4.40 -38.02 -21.61
CA VAL A 868 -4.22 -37.47 -22.96
C VAL A 868 -5.20 -38.13 -23.92
N PHE A 869 -5.92 -37.33 -24.70
CA PHE A 869 -6.80 -37.82 -25.74
C PHE A 869 -6.00 -38.06 -27.03
N VAL A 870 -5.95 -39.31 -27.47
CA VAL A 870 -5.34 -39.75 -28.73
C VAL A 870 -6.47 -40.01 -29.72
N SER A 871 -6.59 -39.16 -30.74
CA SER A 871 -7.65 -39.28 -31.76
C SER A 871 -7.43 -40.52 -32.64
N THR A 872 -8.50 -41.25 -32.89
CA THR A 872 -8.58 -42.33 -33.87
C THR A 872 -9.74 -42.09 -34.82
N ASN A 873 -9.59 -42.54 -36.07
CA ASN A 873 -10.63 -42.37 -37.07
C ASN A 873 -11.84 -43.24 -36.73
N ARG A 874 -13.03 -42.64 -36.69
CA ARG A 874 -14.27 -43.38 -36.56
C ARG A 874 -14.50 -44.24 -37.81
N PRO A 875 -14.60 -45.57 -37.69
CA PRO A 875 -15.08 -46.43 -38.77
C PRO A 875 -16.55 -46.08 -39.05
N LEU A 876 -16.79 -45.31 -40.11
CA LEU A 876 -18.13 -44.89 -40.55
C LEU A 876 -18.95 -46.04 -41.15
N TYR A 877 -18.27 -47.11 -41.57
CA TYR A 877 -18.87 -48.28 -42.20
C TYR A 877 -18.38 -49.54 -41.51
N MET A 878 -19.29 -50.46 -41.21
CA MET A 878 -18.94 -51.82 -40.80
C MET A 878 -18.52 -52.60 -42.06
N PRO A 879 -17.28 -53.12 -42.15
CA PRO A 879 -16.97 -54.16 -43.13
C PRO A 879 -17.84 -55.37 -42.76
N ILE A 880 -18.66 -55.87 -43.68
CA ILE A 880 -19.38 -57.12 -43.46
C ILE A 880 -18.29 -58.21 -43.35
N GLY A 881 -18.10 -58.73 -42.13
CA GLY A 881 -17.05 -59.71 -41.82
C GLY A 881 -17.26 -61.03 -42.56
N LEU A 882 -16.15 -61.74 -42.82
CA LEU A 882 -16.13 -63.05 -43.48
C LEU A 882 -17.00 -64.10 -42.77
N ASP A 883 -17.20 -63.92 -41.47
CA ASP A 883 -18.01 -64.68 -40.54
C ASP A 883 -19.52 -64.47 -40.73
N ILE A 884 -19.93 -63.36 -41.35
CA ILE A 884 -21.31 -63.12 -41.80
C ILE A 884 -21.51 -63.66 -43.24
N THR A 885 -20.45 -63.67 -44.05
CA THR A 885 -20.50 -64.10 -45.46
C THR A 885 -20.05 -65.54 -45.69
N ASN A 886 -19.71 -66.31 -44.64
CA ASN A 886 -19.11 -67.65 -44.73
C ASN A 886 -17.93 -67.74 -45.72
N GLY A 887 -17.16 -66.67 -45.89
CA GLY A 887 -16.02 -66.65 -46.82
C GLY A 887 -16.37 -66.44 -48.30
N GLU A 888 -17.63 -66.25 -48.68
CA GLU A 888 -18.05 -66.00 -50.07
C GLU A 888 -18.74 -64.64 -50.21
N MET A 889 -17.99 -63.58 -50.51
CA MET A 889 -18.59 -62.39 -51.13
C MET A 889 -18.60 -62.59 -52.64
N ASN A 890 -19.64 -63.26 -53.16
CA ASN A 890 -20.06 -63.07 -54.54
C ASN A 890 -21.55 -62.68 -54.54
N THR A 891 -21.77 -61.41 -54.88
CA THR A 891 -22.95 -60.85 -55.57
C THR A 891 -24.32 -61.22 -55.01
N VAL A 892 -24.97 -60.21 -54.41
CA VAL A 892 -26.42 -59.96 -54.22
C VAL A 892 -26.78 -59.71 -52.75
N THR A 893 -27.00 -58.43 -52.41
CA THR A 893 -27.65 -58.02 -51.16
C THR A 893 -29.15 -58.31 -51.28
N ASN A 894 -29.62 -59.37 -50.63
CA ASN A 894 -31.04 -59.73 -50.65
C ASN A 894 -31.86 -58.81 -49.73
N ILE A 895 -32.48 -57.78 -50.30
CA ILE A 895 -33.48 -56.95 -49.63
C ILE A 895 -34.85 -57.58 -49.89
N PHE A 896 -35.54 -58.01 -48.85
CA PHE A 896 -36.89 -58.58 -48.95
C PHE A 896 -37.83 -57.91 -47.96
N ARG A 897 -39.12 -57.86 -48.32
CA ARG A 897 -40.17 -57.49 -47.37
C ARG A 897 -40.89 -58.75 -46.90
N LYS A 898 -41.12 -58.87 -45.59
CA LYS A 898 -42.07 -59.85 -45.05
C LYS A 898 -43.42 -59.16 -44.87
N ARG A 899 -44.46 -59.63 -45.56
CA ARG A 899 -45.84 -59.22 -45.32
C ARG A 899 -46.59 -60.28 -44.51
N GLY A 900 -47.07 -59.89 -43.33
CA GLY A 900 -48.34 -60.36 -42.76
C GLY A 900 -48.34 -61.66 -41.92
N ASN A 901 -48.64 -61.45 -40.64
CA ASN A 901 -49.40 -62.21 -39.64
C ASN A 901 -49.26 -63.75 -39.46
N ALA A 902 -49.19 -64.12 -38.18
CA ALA A 902 -49.01 -65.47 -37.65
C ALA A 902 -50.05 -66.47 -38.18
N GLY A 903 -49.59 -67.56 -38.81
CA GLY A 903 -50.37 -68.79 -38.92
C GLY A 903 -50.17 -69.65 -40.16
N ILE A 904 -49.69 -69.12 -41.29
CA ILE A 904 -49.56 -69.90 -42.53
C ILE A 904 -48.22 -69.55 -43.22
N GLY A 905 -47.55 -70.55 -43.79
CA GLY A 905 -46.17 -70.51 -44.31
C GLY A 905 -45.76 -69.20 -45.01
N GLN A 906 -44.65 -68.62 -44.53
CA GLN A 906 -44.14 -67.31 -44.93
C GLN A 906 -43.71 -67.30 -46.41
N ALA A 907 -44.32 -66.45 -47.23
CA ALA A 907 -43.78 -66.07 -48.53
C ALA A 907 -42.79 -64.90 -48.35
N THR A 908 -41.54 -65.09 -48.77
CA THR A 908 -40.52 -64.04 -48.82
C THR A 908 -40.57 -63.41 -50.22
N GLU A 909 -40.81 -62.10 -50.29
CA GLU A 909 -40.83 -61.35 -51.55
C GLU A 909 -39.53 -60.53 -51.63
N TYR A 910 -38.59 -60.95 -52.49
CA TYR A 910 -37.34 -60.26 -52.75
C TYR A 910 -37.60 -59.06 -53.66
N LEU A 911 -37.07 -57.88 -53.30
CA LEU A 911 -37.36 -56.61 -53.98
C LEU A 911 -36.55 -56.39 -55.27
N PHE A 912 -35.56 -57.25 -55.54
CA PHE A 912 -34.78 -57.25 -56.77
C PHE A 912 -34.59 -58.70 -57.22
N GLU A 913 -35.38 -59.13 -58.20
CA GLU A 913 -35.10 -60.32 -59.01
C GLU A 913 -34.49 -59.86 -60.35
N ASP A 914 -33.45 -60.59 -60.77
CA ASP A 914 -32.63 -60.48 -61.98
C ASP A 914 -31.57 -59.36 -62.11
N GLY A 915 -30.33 -59.79 -61.81
CA GLY A 915 -29.23 -59.80 -62.77
C GLY A 915 -28.52 -61.15 -62.71
#